data_AF-A0A8H7NFB6-F1
#
_entry.id   AF-A0A8H7NFB6-F1
#
_cell.length_a   1.000
_cell.length_b   1.000
_cell.length_c   1.000
_cell.angle_alpha   90.00
_cell.angle_beta   90.00
_cell.angle_gamma   90.00
#
_symmetry.space_group_name_H-M   'P 1'
#
loop_
_entity.id
_entity.type
_entity.pdbx_description
1 polymer ?
#
loop_
_entity_poly.entity_id
_entity_poly.type
_entity_poly.pdbx_seq_one_letter_code
_entity_poly.pdbx_strand_id
1 'polypeptide(L)'
;METVTAFRSKTQTLSRPIIFIGHSLGGLLIKEALLLSRKKLGESKPTISRATYGIVFFGVPNHGLRNEQLRTLVDGQPNKAFINDLLVDDDSEASGFLKRLASQFAESFKGYYRIITFYERLLSPTLERNKTGGWSRTGRRCLMVTEESATSTGIVATADEDNIPMNADHSGLVKFSSRNHGGYLVVQERLRILIEETKQQVSQRFAEADLYCPSSETHQACSRSLAYEGMDSRLDTIVEESDGTCEWLSSHGNFVKWREQHRGLLWIKGNPGSGKSTIIKYALRRLSKVYGPETQVFSFFFHARGHELQKSLIGFFRSILHQILQRFPGSLNDLVDTFNTKRMSISEPGKNWHWHLQPLQEFLRLGLPKILARFPVVFFIDALDECGQRPALDLVEYFQRVLQCLPSKGRQFGICFSCRHYPIIPGNGGLEVVLEKENHKDICLFVRSRLLISTGDINDELFALIVWRAQGVFLWAVLVVREISRMAIEGESMATMKAEIDRMPPDLNPFYEELVKRSENRPAMLNLIQWICFSQTPMSRSELQWALVVDPKSPLKSFEEYLASENFISSDRFEKRIKTLSCGLVEVDSIRVQFIHQSVKEFFLDQGLALLAQREPNEVVAAAHSRMSLVCVQYLNICGNDRGD
;
A
#
# COMPACT_ATOMS: atom_id res chain seq x y z
N MET A 1 -10.81 -38.29 -3.81
CA MET A 1 -10.62 -36.91 -3.33
C MET A 1 -11.90 -36.31 -2.77
N GLU A 2 -13.03 -36.38 -3.47
CA GLU A 2 -14.30 -35.79 -3.01
C GLU A 2 -14.77 -36.29 -1.64
N THR A 3 -14.64 -37.59 -1.36
CA THR A 3 -14.92 -38.16 -0.02
C THR A 3 -14.05 -37.55 1.07
N VAL A 4 -12.77 -37.28 0.78
CA VAL A 4 -11.83 -36.65 1.73
C VAL A 4 -12.22 -35.20 1.96
N THR A 5 -12.59 -34.47 0.89
CA THR A 5 -13.10 -33.09 0.99
C THR A 5 -14.37 -33.04 1.83
N ALA A 6 -15.34 -33.94 1.58
CA ALA A 6 -16.60 -34.02 2.33
C ALA A 6 -16.36 -34.35 3.81
N PHE A 7 -15.50 -35.33 4.11
CA PHE A 7 -15.11 -35.67 5.49
C PHE A 7 -14.50 -34.48 6.21
N ARG A 8 -13.57 -33.77 5.58
CA ARG A 8 -12.89 -32.60 6.17
C ARG A 8 -13.83 -31.43 6.36
N SER A 9 -14.78 -31.23 5.45
CA SER A 9 -15.84 -30.23 5.60
C SER A 9 -16.74 -30.58 6.78
N LYS A 10 -17.22 -31.82 6.87
CA LYS A 10 -18.09 -32.30 7.95
C LYS A 10 -17.42 -32.21 9.33
N THR A 11 -16.11 -32.44 9.40
CA THR A 11 -15.34 -32.42 10.65
C THR A 11 -14.66 -31.08 10.93
N GLN A 12 -14.91 -30.04 10.11
CA GLN A 12 -14.27 -28.72 10.22
C GLN A 12 -12.73 -28.77 10.21
N THR A 13 -12.14 -29.75 9.53
CA THR A 13 -10.68 -29.95 9.44
C THR A 13 -10.10 -29.48 8.11
N LEU A 14 -10.73 -28.50 7.45
CA LEU A 14 -10.33 -28.04 6.11
C LEU A 14 -8.90 -27.50 6.04
N SER A 15 -8.42 -26.83 7.09
CA SER A 15 -7.05 -26.32 7.21
C SER A 15 -6.06 -27.32 7.80
N ARG A 16 -6.53 -28.50 8.26
CA ARG A 16 -5.65 -29.50 8.91
C ARG A 16 -4.63 -30.03 7.92
N PRO A 17 -3.34 -29.88 8.15
CA PRO A 17 -2.37 -30.23 7.12
C PRO A 17 -2.37 -31.70 6.71
N ILE A 18 -1.89 -31.97 5.49
CA ILE A 18 -1.88 -33.28 4.84
C ILE A 18 -0.44 -33.61 4.42
N ILE A 19 -0.02 -34.83 4.76
CA ILE A 19 1.16 -35.48 4.20
C ILE A 19 0.69 -36.74 3.48
N PHE A 20 1.01 -36.86 2.20
CA PHE A 20 0.71 -38.06 1.43
C PHE A 20 1.88 -39.05 1.52
N ILE A 21 1.55 -40.33 1.63
CA ILE A 21 2.55 -41.41 1.58
C ILE A 21 2.13 -42.36 0.46
N GLY A 22 3.00 -42.55 -0.52
CA GLY A 22 2.74 -43.38 -1.69
C GLY A 22 3.83 -44.42 -1.89
N HIS A 23 3.44 -45.68 -2.05
CA HIS A 23 4.34 -46.76 -2.46
C HIS A 23 4.03 -47.19 -3.89
N SER A 24 5.08 -47.41 -4.70
CA SER A 24 4.96 -47.91 -6.06
C SER A 24 3.96 -47.05 -6.88
N LEU A 25 3.02 -47.68 -7.57
CA LEU A 25 1.97 -47.02 -8.37
C LEU A 25 1.09 -46.03 -7.56
N GLY A 26 0.99 -46.21 -6.24
CA GLY A 26 0.25 -45.29 -5.37
C GLY A 26 0.79 -43.86 -5.40
N GLY A 27 2.10 -43.69 -5.60
CA GLY A 27 2.70 -42.36 -5.74
C GLY A 27 2.26 -41.63 -7.00
N LEU A 28 2.11 -42.34 -8.12
CA LEU A 28 1.60 -41.77 -9.37
C LEU A 28 0.13 -41.35 -9.24
N LEU A 29 -0.68 -42.15 -8.55
CA LEU A 29 -2.06 -41.81 -8.24
C LEU A 29 -2.17 -40.55 -7.37
N ILE A 30 -1.28 -40.38 -6.40
CA ILE A 30 -1.22 -39.15 -5.59
C ILE A 30 -0.94 -37.94 -6.47
N LYS A 31 0.04 -38.01 -7.38
CA LYS A 31 0.35 -36.91 -8.31
C LYS A 31 -0.84 -36.53 -9.16
N GLU A 32 -1.48 -37.51 -9.80
CA GLU A 32 -2.65 -37.30 -10.66
C GLU A 32 -3.82 -36.73 -9.85
N ALA A 33 -4.11 -37.26 -8.67
CA ALA A 33 -5.19 -36.78 -7.82
C ALA A 33 -4.97 -35.34 -7.35
N LEU A 34 -3.73 -34.94 -7.06
CA LEU A 34 -3.38 -33.56 -6.72
C LEU A 34 -3.52 -32.61 -7.92
N LEU A 35 -3.13 -33.04 -9.12
CA LEU A 35 -3.33 -32.29 -10.36
C LEU A 35 -4.81 -32.07 -10.66
N LEU A 36 -5.62 -33.13 -10.58
CA LEU A 36 -7.08 -33.05 -10.77
C LEU A 36 -7.73 -32.14 -9.72
N SER A 37 -7.26 -32.20 -8.47
CA SER A 37 -7.72 -31.29 -7.40
C SER A 37 -7.44 -29.82 -7.71
N ARG A 38 -6.45 -29.50 -8.56
CA ARG A 38 -6.10 -28.13 -8.95
C ARG A 38 -6.83 -27.67 -10.21
N LYS A 39 -6.98 -28.54 -11.21
CA LYS A 39 -7.60 -28.20 -12.51
C LYS A 39 -9.11 -27.94 -12.42
N LYS A 40 -9.82 -28.53 -11.46
CA LYS A 40 -11.29 -28.45 -11.37
C LYS A 40 -11.88 -27.10 -10.92
N LEU A 41 -11.09 -26.05 -10.61
CA LEU A 41 -11.61 -24.88 -9.88
C LEU A 41 -11.14 -23.53 -10.42
N GLY A 42 -12.05 -22.88 -11.17
CA GLY A 42 -12.08 -21.44 -11.41
C GLY A 42 -12.79 -20.64 -10.30
N GLU A 43 -13.22 -21.27 -9.20
CA GLU A 43 -13.95 -20.60 -8.12
C GLU A 43 -13.50 -21.10 -6.74
N SER A 44 -12.92 -20.20 -5.93
CA SER A 44 -12.96 -20.15 -4.45
C SER A 44 -12.53 -21.35 -3.56
N LYS A 45 -12.45 -22.63 -3.98
CA LYS A 45 -12.05 -23.73 -3.06
C LYS A 45 -11.34 -24.93 -3.69
N PRO A 46 -10.04 -25.15 -3.40
CA PRO A 46 -9.61 -26.51 -3.03
C PRO A 46 -8.73 -26.54 -1.78
N THR A 47 -9.20 -27.23 -0.75
CA THR A 47 -8.51 -27.34 0.54
C THR A 47 -7.50 -28.48 0.59
N ILE A 48 -7.60 -29.50 -0.27
CA ILE A 48 -6.67 -30.66 -0.24
C ILE A 48 -5.29 -30.26 -0.78
N SER A 49 -5.21 -29.66 -1.97
CA SER A 49 -3.94 -29.17 -2.51
C SER A 49 -3.33 -28.09 -1.60
N ARG A 50 -4.15 -27.16 -1.08
CA ARG A 50 -3.70 -26.11 -0.15
C ARG A 50 -3.25 -26.65 1.20
N ALA A 51 -3.89 -27.69 1.72
CA ALA A 51 -3.51 -28.35 2.97
C ALA A 51 -2.35 -29.34 2.82
N THR A 52 -1.96 -29.70 1.60
CA THR A 52 -0.84 -30.61 1.37
C THR A 52 0.49 -29.85 1.47
N TYR A 53 1.42 -30.38 2.26
CA TYR A 53 2.79 -29.85 2.35
C TYR A 53 3.83 -30.89 1.98
N GLY A 54 3.74 -32.08 2.58
CA GLY A 54 4.71 -33.16 2.39
C GLY A 54 4.18 -34.29 1.53
N ILE A 55 5.07 -34.89 0.74
CA ILE A 55 4.82 -36.16 0.04
C ILE A 55 6.01 -37.08 0.28
N VAL A 56 5.71 -38.30 0.72
CA VAL A 56 6.71 -39.36 0.92
C VAL A 56 6.48 -40.46 -0.09
N PHE A 57 7.47 -40.70 -0.94
CA PHE A 57 7.42 -41.69 -2.00
C PHE A 57 8.34 -42.86 -1.71
N PHE A 58 7.83 -44.09 -1.85
CA PHE A 58 8.59 -45.33 -1.72
C PHE A 58 8.59 -46.06 -3.06
N GLY A 59 9.72 -46.09 -3.76
CA GLY A 59 9.90 -46.81 -5.02
C GLY A 59 8.88 -46.42 -6.08
N VAL A 60 8.54 -45.14 -6.21
CA VAL A 60 7.50 -44.70 -7.15
C VAL A 60 8.09 -44.69 -8.56
N PRO A 61 7.51 -45.39 -9.55
CA PRO A 61 8.09 -45.49 -10.89
C PRO A 61 7.84 -44.23 -11.72
N ASN A 62 8.50 -43.12 -11.40
CA ASN A 62 8.27 -41.86 -12.11
C ASN A 62 8.80 -41.88 -13.54
N HIS A 63 9.86 -42.65 -13.82
CA HIS A 63 10.37 -42.89 -15.17
C HIS A 63 10.13 -44.32 -15.67
N GLY A 64 9.42 -45.14 -14.90
CA GLY A 64 9.00 -46.48 -15.30
C GLY A 64 9.37 -47.59 -14.31
N LEU A 65 8.87 -48.78 -14.61
CA LEU A 65 8.93 -50.01 -13.82
C LEU A 65 9.49 -51.16 -14.67
N ARG A 66 10.49 -51.90 -14.16
CA ARG A 66 11.13 -53.03 -14.83
C ARG A 66 10.45 -54.35 -14.45
N ASN A 67 9.34 -54.69 -15.12
CA ASN A 67 8.65 -55.98 -14.95
C ASN A 67 7.80 -56.32 -16.18
N GLU A 68 8.45 -56.72 -17.28
CA GLU A 68 7.78 -57.01 -18.55
C GLU A 68 6.66 -58.04 -18.44
N GLN A 69 6.77 -58.98 -17.51
CA GLN A 69 5.79 -60.05 -17.31
C GLN A 69 4.44 -59.53 -16.81
N LEU A 70 4.37 -58.28 -16.32
CA LEU A 70 3.10 -57.62 -16.05
C LEU A 70 2.27 -57.44 -17.32
N ARG A 71 2.87 -57.25 -18.51
CA ARG A 71 2.13 -57.11 -19.79
C ARG A 71 1.24 -58.32 -20.05
N THR A 72 1.76 -59.51 -19.78
CA THR A 72 1.04 -60.77 -19.98
C THR A 72 -0.06 -60.97 -18.94
N LEU A 73 0.14 -60.49 -17.71
CA LEU A 73 -0.86 -60.61 -16.64
C LEU A 73 -2.09 -59.73 -16.85
N VAL A 74 -1.90 -58.55 -17.44
CA VAL A 74 -2.99 -57.59 -17.68
C VAL A 74 -3.51 -57.66 -19.11
N ASP A 75 -3.13 -58.66 -19.88
CA ASP A 75 -3.60 -58.79 -21.25
C ASP A 75 -5.13 -58.97 -21.27
N GLY A 76 -5.81 -58.21 -22.13
CA GLY A 76 -7.27 -58.11 -22.16
C GLY A 76 -7.93 -57.42 -20.96
N GLN A 77 -7.17 -56.95 -19.95
CA GLN A 77 -7.72 -56.25 -18.80
C GLN A 77 -7.79 -54.73 -19.03
N PRO A 78 -8.72 -54.01 -18.36
CA PRO A 78 -8.88 -52.56 -18.52
C PRO A 78 -7.62 -51.73 -18.21
N ASN A 79 -6.74 -52.24 -17.35
CA ASN A 79 -5.49 -51.59 -16.95
C ASN A 79 -4.31 -51.84 -17.90
N LYS A 80 -4.49 -52.59 -19.00
CA LYS A 80 -3.42 -52.93 -19.96
C LYS A 80 -2.67 -51.70 -20.48
N ALA A 81 -3.41 -50.67 -20.90
CA ALA A 81 -2.82 -49.44 -21.46
C ALA A 81 -1.93 -48.73 -20.43
N PHE A 82 -2.40 -48.60 -19.19
CA PHE A 82 -1.64 -47.97 -18.11
C PHE A 82 -0.36 -48.76 -17.78
N ILE A 83 -0.44 -50.09 -17.72
CA ILE A 83 0.75 -50.93 -17.48
C ILE A 83 1.74 -50.81 -18.63
N ASN A 84 1.30 -50.72 -19.88
CA ASN A 84 2.20 -50.50 -21.01
C ASN A 84 2.91 -49.14 -20.91
N ASP A 85 2.22 -48.09 -20.47
CA ASP A 85 2.82 -46.77 -20.23
C ASP A 85 3.79 -46.75 -19.03
N LEU A 86 3.72 -47.73 -18.13
CA LEU A 86 4.61 -47.81 -16.96
C LEU A 86 5.88 -48.61 -17.22
N LEU A 87 5.81 -49.61 -18.10
CA LEU A 87 6.86 -50.60 -18.23
C LEU A 87 7.99 -50.11 -19.12
N VAL A 88 9.21 -50.17 -18.58
CA VAL A 88 10.45 -49.86 -19.28
C VAL A 88 11.41 -51.04 -19.16
N ASP A 89 12.08 -51.35 -20.25
CA ASP A 89 13.24 -52.22 -20.38
C ASP A 89 14.51 -51.50 -19.92
N ASP A 90 15.64 -52.22 -19.84
CA ASP A 90 16.85 -51.73 -19.17
C ASP A 90 17.42 -50.41 -19.78
N ASP A 91 17.07 -50.10 -21.05
CA ASP A 91 17.55 -48.95 -21.83
C ASP A 91 16.42 -48.02 -22.35
N SER A 92 15.17 -48.23 -21.96
CA SER A 92 14.03 -47.47 -22.51
C SER A 92 13.75 -46.17 -21.78
N GLU A 93 13.45 -45.11 -22.54
CA GLU A 93 12.97 -43.85 -21.97
C GLU A 93 11.57 -44.00 -21.35
N ALA A 94 11.29 -43.15 -20.35
CA ALA A 94 9.97 -43.03 -19.77
C ALA A 94 8.89 -42.74 -20.84
N SER A 95 7.72 -43.35 -20.69
CA SER A 95 6.60 -43.13 -21.60
C SER A 95 6.16 -41.66 -21.67
N GLY A 96 5.52 -41.28 -22.77
CA GLY A 96 4.93 -39.95 -22.91
C GLY A 96 3.92 -39.62 -21.80
N PHE A 97 3.22 -40.62 -21.25
CA PHE A 97 2.34 -40.44 -20.09
C PHE A 97 3.10 -40.01 -18.85
N LEU A 98 4.16 -40.73 -18.47
CA LEU A 98 4.95 -40.44 -17.27
C LEU A 98 5.67 -39.09 -17.38
N LYS A 99 6.25 -38.79 -18.54
CA LYS A 99 6.87 -37.48 -18.81
C LYS A 99 5.87 -36.33 -18.65
N ARG A 100 4.68 -36.44 -19.23
CA ARG A 100 3.61 -35.43 -19.08
C ARG A 100 3.17 -35.26 -17.63
N LEU A 101 2.97 -36.37 -16.90
CA LEU A 101 2.57 -36.33 -15.50
C LEU A 101 3.64 -35.63 -14.65
N ALA A 102 4.90 -35.97 -14.83
CA ALA A 102 6.02 -35.34 -14.14
C ALA A 102 6.10 -33.84 -14.43
N SER A 103 6.04 -33.42 -15.70
CA SER A 103 6.09 -32.01 -16.09
C SER A 103 4.91 -31.21 -15.55
N GLN A 104 3.67 -31.68 -15.70
CA GLN A 104 2.49 -30.97 -15.20
C GLN A 104 2.51 -30.83 -13.68
N PHE A 105 2.96 -31.88 -12.98
CA PHE A 105 3.09 -31.88 -11.54
C PHE A 105 4.17 -30.87 -11.09
N ALA A 106 5.31 -30.84 -11.77
CA ALA A 106 6.38 -29.88 -11.53
C ALA A 106 5.92 -28.44 -11.74
N GLU A 107 5.37 -28.11 -12.91
CA GLU A 107 4.88 -26.78 -13.26
C GLU A 107 3.82 -26.29 -12.27
N SER A 108 2.94 -27.19 -11.83
CA SER A 108 1.91 -26.84 -10.87
C SER A 108 2.50 -26.58 -9.48
N PHE A 109 3.36 -27.47 -8.97
CA PHE A 109 3.64 -27.55 -7.53
C PHE A 109 5.09 -27.28 -7.13
N LYS A 110 5.95 -26.80 -8.04
CA LYS A 110 7.32 -26.38 -7.72
C LYS A 110 7.31 -25.35 -6.57
N GLY A 111 8.09 -25.62 -5.52
CA GLY A 111 8.14 -24.78 -4.30
C GLY A 111 6.92 -24.90 -3.37
N TYR A 112 5.92 -25.70 -3.74
CA TYR A 112 4.66 -25.82 -2.98
C TYR A 112 4.63 -27.09 -2.11
N TYR A 113 5.28 -28.17 -2.53
CA TYR A 113 5.40 -29.39 -1.74
C TYR A 113 6.86 -29.75 -1.49
N ARG A 114 7.13 -30.30 -0.30
CA ARG A 114 8.39 -30.99 -0.01
C ARG A 114 8.22 -32.48 -0.30
N ILE A 115 9.14 -33.05 -1.08
CA ILE A 115 9.08 -34.45 -1.50
C ILE A 115 10.29 -35.19 -0.96
N ILE A 116 10.03 -36.28 -0.25
CA ILE A 116 11.06 -37.20 0.25
C ILE A 116 10.87 -38.52 -0.49
N THR A 117 11.94 -39.02 -1.10
CA THR A 117 11.90 -40.28 -1.83
C THR A 117 12.72 -41.35 -1.14
N PHE A 118 12.22 -42.57 -1.16
CA PHE A 118 12.90 -43.77 -0.68
C PHE A 118 13.01 -44.75 -1.84
N TYR A 119 14.21 -45.23 -2.15
CA TYR A 119 14.46 -46.13 -3.27
C TYR A 119 15.15 -47.42 -2.85
N GLU A 120 14.92 -48.49 -3.61
CA GLU A 120 15.42 -49.83 -3.31
C GLU A 120 16.89 -50.01 -3.68
N ARG A 121 17.59 -50.88 -2.94
CA ARG A 121 18.98 -51.29 -3.24
C ARG A 121 19.14 -52.79 -3.41
N LEU A 122 18.14 -53.59 -3.04
CA LEU A 122 18.18 -55.05 -3.22
C LEU A 122 17.32 -55.44 -4.42
N LEU A 123 17.82 -56.39 -5.20
CA LEU A 123 17.09 -56.89 -6.37
C LEU A 123 15.86 -57.69 -5.95
N SER A 124 14.72 -57.36 -6.54
CA SER A 124 13.48 -58.12 -6.39
C SER A 124 13.40 -59.24 -7.42
N PRO A 125 12.85 -60.43 -7.08
CA PRO A 125 12.56 -61.45 -8.08
C PRO A 125 11.37 -61.02 -8.97
N THR A 126 11.57 -61.11 -10.29
CA THR A 126 10.48 -60.89 -11.26
C THR A 126 9.54 -62.08 -11.31
N LEU A 127 8.38 -61.86 -11.95
CA LEU A 127 7.38 -62.91 -12.16
C LEU A 127 7.82 -63.82 -13.30
N GLU A 128 7.65 -65.12 -13.10
CA GLU A 128 7.93 -66.15 -14.09
C GLU A 128 6.82 -67.20 -14.04
N ARG A 129 6.49 -67.79 -15.18
CA ARG A 129 5.57 -68.93 -15.21
C ARG A 129 6.30 -70.18 -14.71
N ASN A 130 5.75 -70.80 -13.69
CA ASN A 130 6.23 -72.08 -13.20
C ASN A 130 5.87 -73.20 -14.20
N LYS A 131 6.46 -74.39 -13.98
CA LYS A 131 6.24 -75.58 -14.83
C LYS A 131 4.79 -76.09 -14.84
N THR A 132 3.94 -75.64 -13.92
CA THR A 132 2.51 -75.99 -13.82
C THR A 132 1.59 -74.93 -14.41
N GLY A 133 2.13 -73.87 -15.05
CA GLY A 133 1.37 -72.79 -15.68
C GLY A 133 0.91 -71.67 -14.73
N GLY A 134 1.18 -71.79 -13.43
CA GLY A 134 0.98 -70.74 -12.44
C GLY A 134 2.12 -69.71 -12.42
N TRP A 135 1.88 -68.55 -11.80
CA TRP A 135 2.88 -67.50 -11.69
C TRP A 135 3.63 -67.59 -10.36
N SER A 136 4.97 -67.55 -10.40
CA SER A 136 5.82 -67.49 -9.21
C SER A 136 6.85 -66.36 -9.32
N ARG A 137 7.25 -65.80 -8.17
CA ARG A 137 8.33 -64.81 -8.06
C ARG A 137 9.69 -65.50 -8.06
N THR A 138 9.99 -66.22 -9.13
CA THR A 138 11.24 -66.99 -9.31
C THR A 138 12.09 -66.47 -10.47
N GLY A 139 11.58 -65.48 -11.20
CA GLY A 139 12.25 -64.94 -12.39
C GLY A 139 13.52 -64.18 -12.07
N ARG A 140 14.19 -63.72 -13.13
CA ARG A 140 15.42 -62.91 -13.07
C ARG A 140 15.25 -61.78 -12.06
N ARG A 141 16.24 -61.62 -11.18
CA ARG A 141 16.21 -60.53 -10.20
C ARG A 141 16.62 -59.21 -10.85
N CYS A 142 15.88 -58.15 -10.58
CA CYS A 142 16.19 -56.79 -11.03
C CYS A 142 15.81 -55.75 -9.96
N LEU A 143 16.29 -54.51 -10.11
CA LEU A 143 15.64 -53.37 -9.45
C LEU A 143 14.34 -53.11 -10.21
N MET A 144 13.20 -53.24 -9.53
CA MET A 144 11.89 -53.00 -10.12
C MET A 144 11.74 -51.54 -10.50
N VAL A 145 12.24 -50.64 -9.66
CA VAL A 145 12.28 -49.19 -9.89
C VAL A 145 13.69 -48.72 -9.61
N THR A 146 14.36 -48.21 -10.66
CA THR A 146 15.71 -47.67 -10.53
C THR A 146 15.73 -46.44 -9.62
N GLU A 147 16.90 -46.11 -9.08
CA GLU A 147 17.11 -44.86 -8.32
C GLU A 147 16.66 -43.64 -9.13
N GLU A 148 17.04 -43.59 -10.41
CA GLU A 148 16.62 -42.53 -11.32
C GLU A 148 15.09 -42.45 -11.42
N SER A 149 14.40 -43.57 -11.61
CA SER A 149 12.94 -43.58 -11.70
C SER A 149 12.27 -43.21 -10.37
N ALA A 150 12.83 -43.62 -9.24
CA ALA A 150 12.30 -43.30 -7.92
C ALA A 150 12.47 -41.82 -7.55
N THR A 151 13.59 -41.21 -7.93
CA THR A 151 13.97 -39.84 -7.55
C THR A 151 13.53 -38.77 -8.55
N SER A 152 13.20 -39.16 -9.80
CA SER A 152 12.73 -38.24 -10.86
C SER A 152 11.29 -37.77 -10.65
N THR A 153 11.03 -37.06 -9.55
CA THR A 153 9.66 -36.68 -9.16
C THR A 153 9.07 -35.54 -10.00
N GLY A 154 9.88 -34.87 -10.83
CA GLY A 154 9.53 -33.67 -11.60
C GLY A 154 9.74 -32.38 -10.82
N ILE A 155 9.65 -32.42 -9.49
CA ILE A 155 10.10 -31.33 -8.63
C ILE A 155 11.56 -31.64 -8.31
N VAL A 156 12.48 -30.79 -8.76
CA VAL A 156 13.91 -30.91 -8.40
C VAL A 156 13.97 -31.03 -6.88
N ALA A 157 14.43 -32.18 -6.38
CA ALA A 157 14.60 -32.39 -4.95
C ALA A 157 15.44 -31.22 -4.43
N THR A 158 14.91 -30.51 -3.44
CA THR A 158 15.50 -29.25 -2.98
C THR A 158 16.87 -29.46 -2.31
N ALA A 159 17.24 -30.72 -2.06
CA ALA A 159 18.60 -31.18 -1.84
C ALA A 159 18.68 -32.70 -2.08
N ASP A 160 19.81 -33.21 -2.55
CA ASP A 160 20.07 -34.67 -2.71
C ASP A 160 19.81 -35.45 -1.40
N GLU A 161 19.82 -34.78 -0.25
CA GLU A 161 19.59 -35.34 1.08
C GLU A 161 18.17 -35.88 1.32
N ASP A 162 17.19 -35.52 0.49
CA ASP A 162 15.81 -36.00 0.58
C ASP A 162 15.55 -37.22 -0.35
N ASN A 163 16.58 -37.70 -1.07
CA ASN A 163 16.57 -38.95 -1.81
C ASN A 163 17.31 -40.05 -1.01
N ILE A 164 16.54 -40.96 -0.41
CA ILE A 164 17.02 -41.83 0.65
C ILE A 164 17.12 -43.28 0.17
N PRO A 165 18.32 -43.88 0.14
CA PRO A 165 18.47 -45.29 -0.16
C PRO A 165 17.96 -46.18 0.98
N MET A 166 17.30 -47.28 0.64
CA MET A 166 16.94 -48.32 1.59
C MET A 166 17.53 -49.67 1.18
N ASN A 167 18.16 -50.35 2.14
CA ASN A 167 18.67 -51.71 1.94
C ASN A 167 17.53 -52.74 1.99
N ALA A 168 16.59 -52.62 1.07
CA ALA A 168 15.40 -53.44 0.93
C ALA A 168 15.11 -53.68 -0.55
N ASP A 169 14.35 -54.73 -0.85
CA ASP A 169 13.73 -54.93 -2.15
C ASP A 169 12.48 -54.04 -2.28
N HIS A 170 11.92 -53.92 -3.49
CA HIS A 170 10.78 -53.05 -3.79
C HIS A 170 9.60 -53.24 -2.85
N SER A 171 9.34 -54.49 -2.43
CA SER A 171 8.25 -54.81 -1.52
C SER A 171 8.60 -54.59 -0.05
N GLY A 172 9.90 -54.66 0.28
CA GLY A 172 10.47 -54.42 1.59
C GLY A 172 10.59 -52.94 1.96
N LEU A 173 10.54 -52.02 1.00
CA LEU A 173 10.59 -50.56 1.24
C LEU A 173 9.61 -50.06 2.31
N VAL A 174 8.47 -50.74 2.46
CA VAL A 174 7.41 -50.37 3.41
C VAL A 174 7.13 -51.44 4.47
N LYS A 175 7.99 -52.47 4.58
CA LYS A 175 7.83 -53.59 5.50
C LYS A 175 8.99 -53.64 6.47
N PHE A 176 8.73 -53.26 7.71
CA PHE A 176 9.73 -53.20 8.76
C PHE A 176 9.52 -54.34 9.76
N SER A 177 10.59 -55.01 10.15
CA SER A 177 10.54 -56.11 11.12
C SER A 177 10.21 -55.64 12.54
N SER A 178 10.58 -54.41 12.88
CA SER A 178 10.24 -53.78 14.16
C SER A 178 10.33 -52.25 14.08
N ARG A 179 9.88 -51.57 15.13
CA ARG A 179 10.03 -50.10 15.28
C ARG A 179 11.49 -49.66 15.48
N ASN A 180 12.39 -50.59 15.84
CA ASN A 180 13.81 -50.30 16.01
C ASN A 180 14.62 -50.59 14.74
N HIS A 181 13.97 -51.03 13.66
CA HIS A 181 14.63 -51.25 12.38
C HIS A 181 15.18 -49.91 11.83
N GLY A 182 16.44 -49.86 11.41
CA GLY A 182 17.09 -48.61 10.99
C GLY A 182 16.31 -47.85 9.92
N GLY A 183 15.78 -48.55 8.91
CA GLY A 183 14.93 -47.93 7.88
C GLY A 183 13.62 -47.34 8.42
N TYR A 184 13.04 -47.92 9.47
CA TYR A 184 11.83 -47.38 10.11
C TYR A 184 12.14 -46.06 10.84
N LEU A 185 13.26 -46.02 11.57
CA LEU A 185 13.71 -44.83 12.29
C LEU A 185 13.98 -43.65 11.34
N VAL A 186 14.60 -43.91 10.19
CA VAL A 186 14.85 -42.88 9.16
C VAL A 186 13.53 -42.33 8.60
N VAL A 187 12.59 -43.19 8.26
CA VAL A 187 11.25 -42.77 7.79
C VAL A 187 10.53 -41.94 8.85
N GLN A 188 10.58 -42.39 10.12
CA GLN A 188 9.96 -41.70 11.24
C GLN A 188 10.53 -40.29 11.43
N GLU A 189 11.85 -40.13 11.38
CA GLU A 189 12.50 -38.83 11.55
C GLU A 189 12.15 -37.87 10.41
N ARG A 190 12.16 -38.35 9.16
CA ARG A 190 11.77 -37.55 7.99
C ARG A 190 10.31 -37.10 8.06
N LEU A 191 9.41 -37.98 8.51
CA LEU A 191 8.01 -37.62 8.75
C LEU A 191 7.87 -36.59 9.88
N ARG A 192 8.66 -36.70 10.94
CA ARG A 192 8.66 -35.74 12.06
C ARG A 192 9.01 -34.34 11.56
N ILE A 193 10.09 -34.20 10.78
CA ILE A 193 10.50 -32.92 10.17
C ILE A 193 9.37 -32.34 9.33
N LEU A 194 8.77 -33.16 8.46
CA LEU A 194 7.62 -32.72 7.65
C LEU A 194 6.47 -32.22 8.54
N ILE A 195 6.11 -32.93 9.61
CA ILE A 195 5.01 -32.54 10.51
C ILE A 195 5.30 -31.20 11.19
N GLU A 196 6.54 -30.94 11.60
CA GLU A 196 6.92 -29.68 12.24
C GLU A 196 6.80 -28.49 11.28
N GLU A 197 7.40 -28.59 10.09
CA GLU A 197 7.38 -27.54 9.07
C GLU A 197 5.96 -27.26 8.54
N THR A 198 5.19 -28.33 8.36
CA THR A 198 3.85 -28.30 7.82
C THR A 198 2.92 -27.35 8.60
N LYS A 199 3.04 -27.30 9.94
CA LYS A 199 2.18 -26.47 10.79
C LYS A 199 2.26 -24.99 10.40
N GLN A 200 3.46 -24.48 10.18
CA GLN A 200 3.66 -23.08 9.84
C GLN A 200 3.27 -22.80 8.38
N GLN A 201 3.73 -23.64 7.46
CA GLN A 201 3.61 -23.42 6.02
C GLN A 201 2.15 -23.53 5.53
N VAL A 202 1.41 -24.52 6.02
CA VAL A 202 0.00 -24.69 5.62
C VAL A 202 -0.87 -23.61 6.25
N SER A 203 -0.67 -23.27 7.53
CA SER A 203 -1.38 -22.17 8.17
C SER A 203 -1.19 -20.84 7.42
N GLN A 204 0.02 -20.55 6.94
CA GLN A 204 0.29 -19.36 6.13
C GLN A 204 -0.51 -19.36 4.82
N ARG A 205 -0.58 -20.48 4.09
CA ARG A 205 -1.34 -20.61 2.83
C ARG A 205 -2.84 -20.39 3.01
N PHE A 206 -3.40 -20.88 4.12
CA PHE A 206 -4.82 -20.64 4.43
C PHE A 206 -5.07 -19.19 4.82
N ALA A 207 -4.22 -18.61 5.67
CA ALA A 207 -4.32 -17.19 6.03
C ALA A 207 -4.24 -16.27 4.79
N GLU A 208 -3.34 -16.55 3.85
CA GLU A 208 -3.27 -15.83 2.57
C GLU A 208 -4.58 -15.91 1.78
N ALA A 209 -5.14 -17.10 1.61
CA ALA A 209 -6.37 -17.26 0.86
C ALA A 209 -7.56 -16.56 1.53
N ASP A 210 -7.60 -16.55 2.87
CA ASP A 210 -8.62 -15.86 3.64
C ASP A 210 -8.47 -14.33 3.53
N LEU A 211 -7.25 -13.80 3.36
CA LEU A 211 -7.02 -12.36 3.10
C LEU A 211 -7.57 -11.91 1.74
N TYR A 212 -7.51 -12.78 0.73
CA TYR A 212 -7.90 -12.50 -0.67
C TYR A 212 -9.23 -13.15 -1.06
N CYS A 213 -10.23 -13.12 -0.17
CA CYS A 213 -11.58 -13.55 -0.50
C CYS A 213 -12.08 -12.87 -1.80
N PRO A 214 -12.75 -13.58 -2.72
CA PRO A 214 -13.29 -12.96 -3.93
C PRO A 214 -14.12 -11.74 -3.58
N SER A 215 -13.77 -10.58 -4.15
CA SER A 215 -14.46 -9.32 -3.93
C SER A 215 -15.94 -9.46 -4.31
N SER A 216 -16.82 -9.61 -3.32
CA SER A 216 -18.27 -9.61 -3.55
C SER A 216 -18.79 -8.19 -3.78
N GLU A 217 -20.00 -8.06 -4.34
CA GLU A 217 -20.68 -6.77 -4.48
C GLU A 217 -20.79 -6.03 -3.13
N THR A 218 -21.02 -6.77 -2.04
CA THR A 218 -21.06 -6.22 -0.67
C THR A 218 -19.71 -5.61 -0.27
N HIS A 219 -18.59 -6.26 -0.59
CA HIS A 219 -17.25 -5.71 -0.30
C HIS A 219 -17.02 -4.40 -1.08
N GLN A 220 -17.42 -4.37 -2.35
CA GLN A 220 -17.29 -3.16 -3.18
C GLN A 220 -18.21 -2.03 -2.71
N ALA A 221 -19.46 -2.33 -2.33
CA ALA A 221 -20.39 -1.36 -1.76
C ALA A 221 -19.85 -0.81 -0.42
N CYS A 222 -19.31 -1.68 0.42
CA CYS A 222 -18.69 -1.30 1.68
C CYS A 222 -17.46 -0.41 1.45
N SER A 223 -16.57 -0.80 0.53
CA SER A 223 -15.41 0.01 0.13
C SER A 223 -15.83 1.39 -0.37
N ARG A 224 -16.84 1.48 -1.23
CA ARG A 224 -17.41 2.76 -1.70
C ARG A 224 -17.99 3.61 -0.58
N SER A 225 -18.55 3.00 0.47
CA SER A 225 -19.05 3.76 1.63
C SER A 225 -17.96 4.41 2.48
N LEU A 226 -16.76 3.85 2.46
CA LEU A 226 -15.60 4.42 3.15
C LEU A 226 -14.99 5.57 2.35
N ALA A 227 -15.01 5.47 1.02
CA ALA A 227 -14.57 6.53 0.11
C ALA A 227 -15.30 7.86 0.36
N TYR A 228 -14.62 8.98 0.10
CA TYR A 228 -15.19 10.33 0.17
C TYR A 228 -14.50 11.27 -0.84
N GLU A 229 -15.15 12.40 -1.13
CA GLU A 229 -14.64 13.37 -2.09
C GLU A 229 -13.27 13.91 -1.69
N GLY A 230 -12.31 13.86 -2.61
CA GLY A 230 -10.95 14.33 -2.36
C GLY A 230 -10.11 13.43 -1.45
N MET A 231 -10.49 12.16 -1.24
CA MET A 231 -9.71 11.22 -0.42
C MET A 231 -8.21 11.19 -0.78
N ASP A 232 -7.89 11.22 -2.08
CA ASP A 232 -6.51 11.17 -2.58
C ASP A 232 -6.00 12.52 -3.13
N SER A 233 -6.85 13.55 -3.18
CA SER A 233 -6.52 14.80 -3.89
C SER A 233 -5.32 15.54 -3.31
N ARG A 234 -5.05 15.39 -2.01
CA ARG A 234 -3.86 15.97 -1.39
C ARG A 234 -2.57 15.34 -1.93
N LEU A 235 -2.53 14.02 -2.08
CA LEU A 235 -1.35 13.32 -2.62
C LEU A 235 -1.08 13.73 -4.07
N ASP A 236 -2.14 13.87 -4.86
CA ASP A 236 -2.05 14.24 -6.28
C ASP A 236 -1.56 15.68 -6.48
N THR A 237 -1.95 16.60 -5.59
CA THR A 237 -1.59 18.03 -5.69
C THR A 237 -0.22 18.39 -5.11
N ILE A 238 0.41 17.50 -4.34
CA ILE A 238 1.78 17.73 -3.85
C ILE A 238 2.73 17.77 -5.05
N VAL A 239 3.51 18.85 -5.17
CA VAL A 239 4.52 19.01 -6.22
C VAL A 239 5.54 17.88 -6.15
N GLU A 240 5.88 17.30 -7.31
CA GLU A 240 6.92 16.28 -7.40
C GLU A 240 8.28 16.82 -6.94
N GLU A 241 9.12 15.92 -6.42
CA GLU A 241 10.50 16.28 -6.13
C GLU A 241 11.22 16.77 -7.40
N SER A 242 12.14 17.72 -7.24
CA SER A 242 13.06 18.09 -8.33
C SER A 242 14.11 16.98 -8.48
N ASP A 243 14.66 16.82 -9.68
CA ASP A 243 15.66 15.79 -9.96
C ASP A 243 16.85 15.88 -8.98
N GLY A 244 17.21 14.74 -8.37
CA GLY A 244 18.29 14.63 -7.40
C GLY A 244 17.97 15.11 -5.98
N THR A 245 16.76 15.62 -5.73
CA THR A 245 16.32 16.02 -4.37
C THR A 245 15.71 14.86 -3.60
N CYS A 246 15.66 14.94 -2.26
CA CYS A 246 15.09 13.92 -1.35
C CYS A 246 15.81 12.56 -1.30
N GLU A 247 16.79 12.29 -2.17
CA GLU A 247 17.49 11.00 -2.27
C GLU A 247 18.23 10.60 -0.99
N TRP A 248 18.66 11.60 -0.22
CA TRP A 248 19.37 11.42 1.04
C TRP A 248 18.57 10.63 2.08
N LEU A 249 17.23 10.65 2.02
CA LEU A 249 16.38 9.94 2.98
C LEU A 249 16.70 8.44 3.04
N SER A 250 16.97 7.84 1.88
CA SER A 250 17.29 6.41 1.74
C SER A 250 18.54 5.99 2.54
N SER A 251 19.46 6.93 2.75
CA SER A 251 20.74 6.74 3.43
C SER A 251 20.78 7.37 4.83
N HIS A 252 19.70 8.05 5.25
CA HIS A 252 19.66 8.73 6.54
C HIS A 252 19.66 7.71 7.69
N GLY A 253 20.59 7.85 8.63
CA GLY A 253 20.84 6.83 9.66
C GLY A 253 19.61 6.43 10.49
N ASN A 254 18.77 7.40 10.87
CA ASN A 254 17.54 7.10 11.61
C ASN A 254 16.43 6.47 10.74
N PHE A 255 16.40 6.77 9.45
CA PHE A 255 15.45 6.15 8.52
C PHE A 255 15.82 4.69 8.28
N VAL A 256 17.11 4.43 8.06
CA VAL A 256 17.68 3.08 7.91
C VAL A 256 17.44 2.25 9.18
N LYS A 257 17.76 2.80 10.37
CA LYS A 257 17.50 2.13 11.65
C LYS A 257 16.02 1.80 11.84
N TRP A 258 15.10 2.71 11.51
CA TRP A 258 13.67 2.45 11.61
C TRP A 258 13.21 1.34 10.66
N ARG A 259 13.73 1.32 9.43
CA ARG A 259 13.47 0.27 8.45
C ARG A 259 14.06 -1.09 8.87
N GLU A 260 15.08 -1.13 9.72
CA GLU A 260 15.64 -2.40 10.21
C GLU A 260 14.98 -2.85 11.52
N GLN A 261 14.31 -1.93 12.23
CA GLN A 261 13.54 -2.25 13.42
C GLN A 261 12.33 -3.10 13.05
N HIS A 262 12.08 -4.13 13.85
CA HIS A 262 10.90 -4.97 13.71
C HIS A 262 9.61 -4.16 13.87
N ARG A 263 9.55 -3.22 14.82
CA ARG A 263 8.41 -2.31 14.99
C ARG A 263 8.86 -0.96 15.49
N GLY A 264 8.29 0.11 14.95
CA GLY A 264 8.69 1.44 15.38
C GLY A 264 7.93 2.58 14.73
N LEU A 265 8.00 3.72 15.42
CA LEU A 265 7.57 5.01 14.91
C LEU A 265 8.78 5.76 14.33
N LEU A 266 8.56 6.43 13.21
CA LEU A 266 9.47 7.40 12.63
C LEU A 266 8.78 8.76 12.56
N TRP A 267 9.50 9.80 12.96
CA TRP A 267 9.03 11.17 12.90
C TRP A 267 9.85 11.95 11.89
N ILE A 268 9.21 12.44 10.83
CA ILE A 268 9.78 13.42 9.92
C ILE A 268 9.26 14.81 10.35
N LYS A 269 10.08 15.49 11.15
CA LYS A 269 9.76 16.82 11.68
C LYS A 269 10.34 17.89 10.77
N GLY A 270 9.66 19.03 10.72
CA GLY A 270 10.30 20.22 10.21
C GLY A 270 9.41 21.44 10.15
N ASN A 271 10.03 22.59 9.91
CA ASN A 271 9.35 23.88 9.84
C ASN A 271 8.27 23.92 8.74
N PRO A 272 7.25 24.79 8.84
CA PRO A 272 6.31 25.02 7.73
C PRO A 272 7.08 25.30 6.43
N GLY A 273 6.68 24.68 5.33
CA GLY A 273 7.37 24.85 4.04
C GLY A 273 8.75 24.18 3.91
N SER A 274 9.20 23.33 4.84
CA SER A 274 10.49 22.61 4.75
C SER A 274 10.56 21.44 3.74
N GLY A 275 9.42 21.04 3.16
CA GLY A 275 9.36 19.92 2.19
C GLY A 275 8.84 18.57 2.73
N LYS A 276 8.22 18.54 3.91
CA LYS A 276 7.65 17.32 4.55
C LYS A 276 6.79 16.47 3.60
N SER A 277 5.74 17.06 3.03
CA SER A 277 4.82 16.33 2.16
C SER A 277 5.50 15.82 0.89
N THR A 278 6.45 16.59 0.34
CA THR A 278 7.24 16.18 -0.82
C THR A 278 8.14 14.99 -0.51
N ILE A 279 8.85 14.99 0.63
CA ILE A 279 9.72 13.87 0.98
C ILE A 279 8.95 12.59 1.34
N ILE A 280 7.76 12.71 1.94
CA ILE A 280 6.88 11.57 2.19
C ILE A 280 6.35 10.99 0.86
N LYS A 281 5.98 11.85 -0.10
CA LYS A 281 5.57 11.43 -1.44
C LYS A 281 6.72 10.73 -2.18
N TYR A 282 7.94 11.26 -2.09
CA TYR A 282 9.16 10.59 -2.59
C TYR A 282 9.33 9.21 -1.95
N ALA A 283 9.22 9.11 -0.62
CA ALA A 283 9.35 7.87 0.12
C ALA A 283 8.30 6.82 -0.29
N LEU A 284 7.07 7.24 -0.58
CA LEU A 284 6.00 6.37 -1.05
C LEU A 284 6.27 5.82 -2.46
N ARG A 285 6.71 6.68 -3.38
CA ARG A 285 6.87 6.35 -4.81
C ARG A 285 8.18 5.65 -5.14
N ARG A 286 9.30 6.19 -4.65
CA ARG A 286 10.66 5.81 -5.06
C ARG A 286 11.28 4.74 -4.17
N LEU A 287 10.88 4.69 -2.89
CA LEU A 287 11.46 3.76 -1.91
C LEU A 287 10.64 2.47 -1.72
N SER A 288 9.60 2.23 -2.52
CA SER A 288 8.81 0.98 -2.48
C SER A 288 9.67 -0.28 -2.56
N LYS A 289 10.71 -0.27 -3.42
CA LYS A 289 11.69 -1.36 -3.54
C LYS A 289 12.61 -1.50 -2.32
N VAL A 290 12.84 -0.40 -1.60
CA VAL A 290 13.73 -0.35 -0.44
C VAL A 290 13.07 -0.98 0.79
N TYR A 291 11.74 -0.95 0.89
CA TYR A 291 11.00 -1.61 1.97
C TYR A 291 10.87 -3.13 1.79
N GLY A 292 11.25 -3.67 0.62
CA GLY A 292 11.12 -5.08 0.25
C GLY A 292 9.88 -5.36 -0.62
N PRO A 293 9.96 -6.33 -1.55
CA PRO A 293 8.96 -6.53 -2.59
C PRO A 293 7.58 -6.99 -2.08
N GLU A 294 7.52 -7.58 -0.87
CA GLU A 294 6.26 -8.04 -0.27
C GLU A 294 5.63 -7.00 0.68
N THR A 295 6.29 -5.87 0.94
CA THR A 295 5.86 -4.87 1.94
C THR A 295 4.63 -4.10 1.47
N GLN A 296 3.63 -4.04 2.35
CA GLN A 296 2.37 -3.36 2.09
C GLN A 296 2.41 -1.95 2.62
N VAL A 297 2.38 -0.99 1.70
CA VAL A 297 2.38 0.43 2.05
C VAL A 297 0.97 0.99 1.95
N PHE A 298 0.57 1.73 2.97
CA PHE A 298 -0.67 2.50 3.06
C PHE A 298 -0.33 3.93 3.47
N SER A 299 -1.10 4.90 2.98
CA SER A 299 -0.78 6.30 3.25
C SER A 299 -2.00 7.17 3.42
N PHE A 300 -1.86 8.21 4.23
CA PHE A 300 -2.84 9.27 4.36
C PHE A 300 -2.16 10.62 4.49
N PHE A 301 -2.70 11.63 3.81
CA PHE A 301 -2.18 12.99 3.82
C PHE A 301 -3.24 13.92 4.38
N PHE A 302 -3.03 14.41 5.60
CA PHE A 302 -3.92 15.42 6.15
C PHE A 302 -3.86 16.69 5.29
N HIS A 303 -5.02 17.34 5.16
CA HIS A 303 -5.14 18.56 4.38
C HIS A 303 -6.04 19.57 5.11
N ALA A 304 -5.42 20.48 5.86
CA ALA A 304 -6.08 21.54 6.63
C ALA A 304 -6.93 22.48 5.74
N ARG A 305 -6.52 22.67 4.48
CA ARG A 305 -7.26 23.45 3.47
C ARG A 305 -8.32 22.61 2.73
N GLY A 306 -8.37 21.31 2.98
CA GLY A 306 -9.34 20.40 2.39
C GLY A 306 -10.68 20.39 3.11
N HIS A 307 -11.55 19.47 2.68
CA HIS A 307 -12.83 19.19 3.32
C HIS A 307 -12.66 18.59 4.72
N GLU A 308 -13.71 18.63 5.56
CA GLU A 308 -13.69 18.15 6.96
C GLU A 308 -13.12 16.72 7.14
N LEU A 309 -13.41 15.81 6.21
CA LEU A 309 -12.85 14.46 6.26
C LEU A 309 -11.35 14.42 5.98
N GLN A 310 -10.82 15.31 5.13
CA GLN A 310 -9.38 15.35 4.81
C GLN A 310 -8.51 15.85 5.98
N LYS A 311 -9.12 16.45 7.02
CA LYS A 311 -8.42 16.97 8.21
C LYS A 311 -8.88 16.31 9.52
N SER A 312 -9.57 15.17 9.46
CA SER A 312 -10.09 14.49 10.67
C SER A 312 -9.66 13.02 10.76
N LEU A 313 -9.66 12.48 11.98
CA LEU A 313 -9.36 11.06 12.20
C LEU A 313 -10.37 10.14 11.54
N ILE A 314 -11.64 10.55 11.46
CA ILE A 314 -12.67 9.76 10.76
C ILE A 314 -12.28 9.57 9.29
N GLY A 315 -11.82 10.62 8.61
CA GLY A 315 -11.35 10.50 7.23
C GLY A 315 -10.07 9.67 7.12
N PHE A 316 -9.11 9.84 8.03
CA PHE A 316 -7.91 9.00 8.12
C PHE A 316 -8.27 7.50 8.19
N PHE A 317 -9.07 7.09 9.18
CA PHE A 317 -9.42 5.67 9.33
C PHE A 317 -10.25 5.15 8.16
N ARG A 318 -11.18 5.96 7.62
CA ARG A 318 -11.93 5.60 6.41
C ARG A 318 -11.00 5.35 5.22
N SER A 319 -10.02 6.20 4.99
CA SER A 319 -9.05 6.05 3.89
C SER A 319 -8.18 4.81 4.07
N ILE A 320 -7.60 4.60 5.26
CA ILE A 320 -6.77 3.42 5.54
C ILE A 320 -7.56 2.13 5.39
N LEU A 321 -8.78 2.07 5.96
CA LEU A 321 -9.65 0.89 5.82
C LEU A 321 -10.10 0.68 4.37
N HIS A 322 -10.36 1.76 3.62
CA HIS A 322 -10.67 1.68 2.19
C HIS A 322 -9.53 1.04 1.40
N GLN A 323 -8.29 1.51 1.60
CA GLN A 323 -7.09 0.95 0.94
C GLN A 323 -6.85 -0.51 1.34
N ILE A 324 -7.01 -0.84 2.63
CA ILE A 324 -6.88 -2.23 3.12
C ILE A 324 -7.95 -3.12 2.48
N LEU A 325 -9.21 -2.68 2.45
CA LEU A 325 -10.31 -3.49 1.91
C LEU A 325 -10.15 -3.72 0.39
N GLN A 326 -9.60 -2.75 -0.34
CA GLN A 326 -9.27 -2.92 -1.77
C GLN A 326 -8.20 -3.98 -2.02
N ARG A 327 -7.21 -4.08 -1.13
CA ARG A 327 -6.06 -4.98 -1.32
C ARG A 327 -6.22 -6.34 -0.62
N PHE A 328 -6.88 -6.36 0.53
CA PHE A 328 -7.10 -7.51 1.41
C PHE A 328 -8.56 -7.59 1.89
N PRO A 329 -9.53 -7.84 1.00
CA PRO A 329 -10.96 -7.84 1.35
C PRO A 329 -11.30 -8.67 2.59
N GLY A 330 -10.71 -9.87 2.71
CA GLY A 330 -11.03 -10.78 3.80
C GLY A 330 -10.34 -10.48 5.14
N SER A 331 -9.48 -9.46 5.19
CA SER A 331 -8.91 -8.98 6.46
C SER A 331 -9.94 -8.23 7.32
N LEU A 332 -10.98 -7.66 6.69
CA LEU A 332 -11.94 -6.74 7.29
C LEU A 332 -13.39 -7.28 7.27
N ASN A 333 -13.59 -8.60 7.43
CA ASN A 333 -14.94 -9.20 7.44
C ASN A 333 -15.88 -8.54 8.45
N ASP A 334 -15.42 -8.23 9.66
CA ASP A 334 -16.24 -7.59 10.70
C ASP A 334 -16.78 -6.21 10.27
N LEU A 335 -15.99 -5.48 9.48
CA LEU A 335 -16.37 -4.19 8.89
C LEU A 335 -17.43 -4.40 7.80
N VAL A 336 -17.24 -5.38 6.93
CA VAL A 336 -18.16 -5.70 5.83
C VAL A 336 -19.50 -6.21 6.37
N ASP A 337 -19.48 -7.06 7.39
CA ASP A 337 -20.67 -7.58 8.06
C ASP A 337 -21.43 -6.44 8.75
N THR A 338 -20.73 -5.57 9.49
CA THR A 338 -21.34 -4.40 10.13
C THR A 338 -21.98 -3.47 9.10
N PHE A 339 -21.29 -3.21 7.97
CA PHE A 339 -21.84 -2.43 6.87
C PHE A 339 -23.10 -3.07 6.32
N ASN A 340 -23.08 -4.37 6.03
CA ASN A 340 -24.22 -5.08 5.45
C ASN A 340 -25.42 -5.08 6.39
N THR A 341 -25.20 -5.33 7.68
CA THR A 341 -26.26 -5.26 8.70
C THR A 341 -26.90 -3.87 8.75
N LYS A 342 -26.10 -2.80 8.78
CA LYS A 342 -26.63 -1.41 8.81
C LYS A 342 -27.32 -1.01 7.51
N ARG A 343 -26.79 -1.46 6.37
CA ARG A 343 -27.38 -1.23 5.05
C ARG A 343 -28.78 -1.83 4.95
N MET A 344 -28.95 -3.06 5.44
CA MET A 344 -30.21 -3.80 5.39
C MET A 344 -31.23 -3.32 6.45
N SER A 345 -30.75 -2.88 7.62
CA SER A 345 -31.64 -2.49 8.74
C SER A 345 -31.96 -1.01 8.83
N ILE A 346 -31.11 -0.12 8.30
CA ILE A 346 -31.24 1.34 8.46
C ILE A 346 -31.41 2.02 7.09
N SER A 347 -30.33 2.12 6.32
CA SER A 347 -30.29 2.76 4.99
C SER A 347 -28.88 2.65 4.41
N GLU A 348 -28.66 3.18 3.19
CA GLU A 348 -27.31 3.44 2.70
C GLU A 348 -26.57 4.46 3.59
N PRO A 349 -25.25 4.29 3.83
CA PRO A 349 -24.47 5.26 4.59
C PRO A 349 -24.53 6.68 4.00
N GLY A 350 -24.53 7.69 4.87
CA GLY A 350 -24.67 9.09 4.48
C GLY A 350 -26.12 9.60 4.44
N LYS A 351 -27.11 8.72 4.65
CA LYS A 351 -28.52 9.09 4.81
C LYS A 351 -28.90 9.16 6.28
N ASN A 352 -29.32 8.02 6.86
CA ASN A 352 -29.78 7.95 8.25
C ASN A 352 -28.70 7.45 9.21
N TRP A 353 -27.50 7.12 8.72
CA TRP A 353 -26.35 6.75 9.56
C TRP A 353 -25.02 7.09 8.89
N HIS A 354 -23.99 7.26 9.72
CA HIS A 354 -22.63 7.61 9.29
C HIS A 354 -21.59 6.71 9.97
N TRP A 355 -20.39 6.64 9.39
CA TRP A 355 -19.25 6.00 10.03
C TRP A 355 -18.76 6.84 11.22
N HIS A 356 -18.53 6.17 12.35
CA HIS A 356 -18.02 6.80 13.57
C HIS A 356 -16.60 6.33 13.87
N LEU A 357 -15.84 7.15 14.60
CA LEU A 357 -14.42 6.94 14.86
C LEU A 357 -14.12 5.60 15.56
N GLN A 358 -14.80 5.31 16.68
CA GLN A 358 -14.50 4.16 17.52
C GLN A 358 -14.69 2.81 16.80
N PRO A 359 -15.77 2.54 16.04
CA PRO A 359 -15.87 1.34 15.22
C PRO A 359 -14.75 1.22 14.19
N LEU A 360 -14.39 2.32 13.51
CA LEU A 360 -13.33 2.30 12.49
C LEU A 360 -11.96 1.95 13.11
N GLN A 361 -11.65 2.52 14.27
CA GLN A 361 -10.45 2.17 15.06
C GLN A 361 -10.40 0.68 15.38
N GLU A 362 -11.54 0.11 15.79
CA GLU A 362 -11.63 -1.31 16.14
C GLU A 362 -11.47 -2.23 14.92
N PHE A 363 -12.08 -1.89 13.78
CA PHE A 363 -11.90 -2.66 12.54
C PHE A 363 -10.44 -2.71 12.11
N LEU A 364 -9.71 -1.59 12.20
CA LEU A 364 -8.28 -1.58 11.89
C LEU A 364 -7.49 -2.42 12.91
N ARG A 365 -7.82 -2.32 14.21
CA ARG A 365 -7.17 -3.07 15.28
C ARG A 365 -7.31 -4.59 15.10
N LEU A 366 -8.47 -5.04 14.64
CA LEU A 366 -8.77 -6.46 14.40
C LEU A 366 -8.25 -6.96 13.04
N GLY A 367 -8.28 -6.13 12.00
CA GLY A 367 -7.84 -6.49 10.65
C GLY A 367 -6.32 -6.49 10.47
N LEU A 368 -5.62 -5.52 11.06
CA LEU A 368 -4.18 -5.33 10.87
C LEU A 368 -3.34 -6.56 11.27
N PRO A 369 -3.59 -7.26 12.41
CA PRO A 369 -2.86 -8.48 12.76
C PRO A 369 -2.98 -9.59 11.70
N LYS A 370 -4.12 -9.69 11.01
CA LYS A 370 -4.33 -10.68 9.94
C LYS A 370 -3.40 -10.41 8.74
N ILE A 371 -3.18 -9.13 8.41
CA ILE A 371 -2.27 -8.71 7.33
C ILE A 371 -0.81 -8.91 7.76
N LEU A 372 -0.45 -8.49 8.97
CA LEU A 372 0.89 -8.64 9.55
C LEU A 372 1.31 -10.11 9.72
N ALA A 373 0.33 -11.03 9.80
CA ALA A 373 0.59 -12.46 9.78
C ALA A 373 1.15 -12.97 8.45
N ARG A 374 1.18 -12.15 7.37
CA ARG A 374 1.78 -12.51 6.08
C ARG A 374 2.71 -11.47 5.47
N PHE A 375 2.46 -10.18 5.68
CA PHE A 375 3.21 -9.12 5.02
C PHE A 375 3.79 -8.14 6.03
N PRO A 376 5.01 -7.61 5.80
CA PRO A 376 5.42 -6.36 6.43
C PRO A 376 4.45 -5.24 6.04
N VAL A 377 4.16 -4.33 6.98
CA VAL A 377 3.25 -3.19 6.73
C VAL A 377 3.95 -1.89 7.09
N VAL A 378 3.79 -0.87 6.25
CA VAL A 378 4.27 0.49 6.51
C VAL A 378 3.13 1.48 6.30
N PHE A 379 2.89 2.34 7.30
CA PHE A 379 1.96 3.45 7.20
C PHE A 379 2.71 4.78 7.07
N PHE A 380 2.38 5.58 6.07
CA PHE A 380 2.82 6.97 5.94
C PHE A 380 1.67 7.92 6.26
N ILE A 381 1.87 8.77 7.26
CA ILE A 381 0.83 9.70 7.75
C ILE A 381 1.44 11.10 7.71
N ASP A 382 1.10 11.85 6.67
CA ASP A 382 1.65 13.17 6.41
C ASP A 382 0.82 14.28 7.06
N ALA A 383 1.52 15.31 7.53
CA ALA A 383 0.98 16.53 8.10
C ALA A 383 0.05 16.29 9.30
N LEU A 384 0.46 15.42 10.22
CA LEU A 384 -0.35 15.04 11.39
C LEU A 384 -0.83 16.24 12.21
N ASP A 385 -0.07 17.33 12.26
CA ASP A 385 -0.48 18.57 12.93
C ASP A 385 -1.74 19.23 12.32
N GLU A 386 -2.06 18.95 11.05
CA GLU A 386 -3.19 19.55 10.34
C GLU A 386 -4.57 19.01 10.79
N CYS A 387 -4.62 17.91 11.56
CA CYS A 387 -5.87 17.44 12.20
C CYS A 387 -6.14 18.07 13.58
N GLY A 388 -5.24 18.93 14.04
CA GLY A 388 -5.31 19.56 15.35
C GLY A 388 -4.60 18.76 16.44
N GLN A 389 -4.25 19.45 17.53
CA GLN A 389 -3.39 18.91 18.58
C GLN A 389 -3.97 17.67 19.27
N ARG A 390 -5.22 17.72 19.75
CA ARG A 390 -5.83 16.57 20.46
C ARG A 390 -6.00 15.36 19.54
N PRO A 391 -6.60 15.50 18.33
CA PRO A 391 -6.72 14.37 17.41
C PRO A 391 -5.36 13.75 17.02
N ALA A 392 -4.32 14.57 16.85
CA ALA A 392 -2.98 14.08 16.59
C ALA A 392 -2.44 13.20 17.74
N LEU A 393 -2.61 13.64 18.99
CA LEU A 393 -2.21 12.87 20.17
C LEU A 393 -3.01 11.56 20.28
N ASP A 394 -4.32 11.61 20.08
CA ASP A 394 -5.19 10.43 20.12
C ASP A 394 -4.77 9.36 19.10
N LEU A 395 -4.35 9.80 17.89
CA LEU A 395 -3.90 8.88 16.85
C LEU A 395 -2.55 8.22 17.20
N VAL A 396 -1.63 8.99 17.76
CA VAL A 396 -0.32 8.48 18.20
C VAL A 396 -0.50 7.47 19.33
N GLU A 397 -1.35 7.79 20.31
CA GLU A 397 -1.66 6.88 21.42
C GLU A 397 -2.32 5.59 20.91
N TYR A 398 -3.27 5.70 19.97
CA TYR A 398 -3.88 4.55 19.32
C TYR A 398 -2.82 3.62 18.73
N PHE A 399 -1.87 4.16 17.96
CA PHE A 399 -0.83 3.34 17.33
C PHE A 399 0.19 2.78 18.33
N GLN A 400 0.53 3.51 19.39
CA GLN A 400 1.35 2.97 20.47
C GLN A 400 0.68 1.75 21.13
N ARG A 401 -0.63 1.83 21.41
CA ARG A 401 -1.40 0.69 21.95
C ARG A 401 -1.45 -0.48 20.96
N VAL A 402 -1.58 -0.21 19.66
CA VAL A 402 -1.50 -1.26 18.63
C VAL A 402 -0.13 -1.93 18.64
N LEU A 403 0.96 -1.16 18.68
CA LEU A 403 2.33 -1.69 18.73
C LEU A 403 2.58 -2.58 19.96
N GLN A 404 2.05 -2.18 21.12
CA GLN A 404 2.14 -2.93 22.38
C GLN A 404 1.32 -4.23 22.37
N CYS A 405 0.14 -4.23 21.73
CA CYS A 405 -0.74 -5.40 21.66
C CYS A 405 -0.28 -6.46 20.66
N LEU A 406 0.61 -6.12 19.72
CA LEU A 406 1.06 -7.06 18.70
C LEU A 406 2.08 -8.08 19.29
N PRO A 407 2.05 -9.37 18.88
CA PRO A 407 2.96 -10.40 19.43
C PRO A 407 4.44 -10.06 19.24
N SER A 408 5.32 -10.41 20.19
CA SER A 408 6.76 -10.08 20.12
C SER A 408 7.52 -10.71 18.94
N LYS A 409 7.02 -11.82 18.41
CA LYS A 409 7.50 -12.46 17.17
C LYS A 409 6.47 -12.23 16.07
N GLY A 410 6.75 -11.34 15.12
CA GLY A 410 5.85 -11.05 14.00
C GLY A 410 6.59 -10.58 12.76
N ARG A 411 5.87 -10.05 11.78
CA ARG A 411 6.50 -9.30 10.69
C ARG A 411 6.65 -7.84 11.06
N GLN A 412 7.44 -7.14 10.26
CA GLN A 412 7.74 -5.75 10.47
C GLN A 412 6.48 -4.88 10.37
N PHE A 413 6.34 -3.93 11.30
CA PHE A 413 5.29 -2.92 11.25
C PHE A 413 5.89 -1.53 11.55
N GLY A 414 5.96 -0.69 10.52
CA GLY A 414 6.48 0.67 10.62
C GLY A 414 5.39 1.71 10.45
N ILE A 415 5.44 2.78 11.24
CA ILE A 415 4.59 3.96 11.05
C ILE A 415 5.48 5.19 10.96
N CYS A 416 5.31 5.97 9.91
CA CYS A 416 6.02 7.21 9.67
C CYS A 416 5.03 8.37 9.73
N PHE A 417 5.21 9.25 10.72
CA PHE A 417 4.49 10.52 10.83
C PHE A 417 5.33 11.65 10.28
N SER A 418 4.71 12.59 9.57
CA SER A 418 5.30 13.91 9.35
C SER A 418 4.52 14.97 10.12
N CYS A 419 5.22 15.93 10.74
CA CYS A 419 4.59 17.02 11.49
C CYS A 419 5.52 18.23 11.70
N ARG A 420 4.97 19.33 12.21
CA ARG A 420 5.73 20.46 12.76
C ARG A 420 6.30 20.13 14.15
N HIS A 421 7.16 21.01 14.67
CA HIS A 421 7.86 20.83 15.95
C HIS A 421 6.99 20.90 17.22
N TYR A 422 5.73 21.34 17.15
CA TYR A 422 4.92 21.60 18.34
C TYR A 422 3.43 21.22 18.19
N PRO A 423 2.74 20.76 19.27
CA PRO A 423 3.21 20.04 20.45
C PRO A 423 2.74 18.57 20.36
N ILE A 424 3.46 17.76 19.58
CA ILE A 424 3.36 16.30 19.75
C ILE A 424 4.53 15.93 20.65
N ILE A 425 4.18 15.68 21.91
CA ILE A 425 5.05 15.64 23.10
C ILE A 425 6.40 14.95 22.85
N PRO A 426 7.54 15.55 23.29
CA PRO A 426 8.81 14.84 23.37
C PRO A 426 8.69 13.67 24.37
N GLY A 427 8.88 12.43 23.90
CA GLY A 427 8.86 11.24 24.76
C GLY A 427 7.99 10.08 24.26
N ASN A 428 7.25 10.23 23.15
CA ASN A 428 6.37 9.19 22.62
C ASN A 428 7.07 8.01 21.90
N GLY A 429 8.39 7.90 22.03
CA GLY A 429 9.20 6.86 21.38
C GLY A 429 9.29 7.05 19.86
N GLY A 430 10.26 6.34 19.26
CA GLY A 430 10.52 6.40 17.82
C GLY A 430 11.76 7.19 17.46
N LEU A 431 12.14 7.08 16.19
CA LEU A 431 13.31 7.74 15.63
C LEU A 431 12.90 9.06 14.95
N GLU A 432 13.80 10.04 14.91
CA GLU A 432 13.50 11.37 14.39
C GLU A 432 14.40 11.75 13.21
N VAL A 433 13.81 12.41 12.21
CA VAL A 433 14.47 13.04 11.07
C VAL A 433 14.00 14.48 11.03
N VAL A 434 14.93 15.43 11.12
CA VAL A 434 14.62 16.86 11.17
C VAL A 434 15.01 17.50 9.85
N LEU A 435 14.03 17.89 9.04
CA LEU A 435 14.23 18.21 7.63
C LEU A 435 15.10 19.43 7.38
N GLU A 436 14.91 20.52 8.12
CA GLU A 436 15.69 21.75 7.92
C GLU A 436 17.20 21.57 8.19
N LYS A 437 17.60 20.46 8.83
CA LYS A 437 19.02 20.11 9.02
C LYS A 437 19.61 19.32 7.86
N GLU A 438 18.75 18.67 7.05
CA GLU A 438 19.15 17.73 6.00
C GLU A 438 18.89 18.27 4.59
N ASN A 439 17.98 19.23 4.43
CA ASN A 439 17.50 19.70 3.12
C ASN A 439 18.41 20.75 2.42
N HIS A 440 19.56 21.09 2.98
CA HIS A 440 20.45 22.12 2.41
C HIS A 440 20.88 21.78 0.96
N LYS A 441 21.25 20.52 0.71
CA LYS A 441 21.62 20.05 -0.63
C LYS A 441 20.44 20.15 -1.61
N ASP A 442 19.24 19.82 -1.15
CA ASP A 442 18.03 19.89 -1.97
C ASP A 442 17.70 21.34 -2.35
N ILE A 443 17.83 22.28 -1.40
CA ILE A 443 17.68 23.72 -1.66
C ILE A 443 18.71 24.19 -2.69
N CYS A 444 19.98 23.78 -2.55
CA CYS A 444 21.02 24.10 -3.52
C CYS A 444 20.67 23.62 -4.94
N LEU A 445 20.24 22.36 -5.09
CA LEU A 445 19.87 21.81 -6.38
C LEU A 445 18.69 22.56 -7.00
N PHE A 446 17.66 22.84 -6.20
CA PHE A 446 16.49 23.58 -6.63
C PHE A 446 16.83 25.01 -7.09
N VAL A 447 17.52 25.80 -6.25
CA VAL A 447 17.86 27.20 -6.55
C VAL A 447 18.73 27.26 -7.81
N ARG A 448 19.74 26.39 -7.92
CA ARG A 448 20.63 26.33 -9.09
C ARG A 448 19.86 26.03 -10.38
N SER A 449 19.04 24.98 -10.36
CA SER A 449 18.23 24.59 -11.52
C SER A 449 17.32 25.73 -11.98
N ARG A 450 16.65 26.40 -11.04
CA ARG A 450 15.63 27.40 -11.36
C ARG A 450 16.21 28.75 -11.79
N LEU A 451 17.33 29.18 -11.19
CA LEU A 451 18.04 30.39 -11.63
C LEU A 451 18.62 30.23 -13.04
N LEU A 452 19.22 29.06 -13.34
CA LEU A 452 19.75 28.77 -14.67
C LEU A 452 18.68 28.89 -15.75
N ILE A 453 17.47 28.36 -15.49
CA ILE A 453 16.33 28.47 -16.42
C ILE A 453 15.91 29.93 -16.62
N SER A 454 15.94 30.74 -15.57
CA SER A 454 15.35 32.09 -15.60
C SER A 454 16.30 33.16 -16.11
N THR A 455 17.60 33.03 -15.83
CA THR A 455 18.61 34.06 -16.08
C THR A 455 19.62 33.66 -17.16
N GLY A 456 19.61 32.40 -17.60
CA GLY A 456 20.54 31.87 -18.60
C GLY A 456 21.95 31.57 -18.08
N ASP A 457 22.30 32.06 -16.88
CA ASP A 457 23.59 31.83 -16.22
C ASP A 457 23.39 31.66 -14.70
N ILE A 458 24.28 30.91 -14.05
CA ILE A 458 24.24 30.76 -12.59
C ILE A 458 25.04 31.91 -12.00
N ASN A 459 24.36 32.97 -11.58
CA ASN A 459 25.01 33.99 -10.76
C ASN A 459 25.33 33.41 -9.38
N ASP A 460 26.60 33.10 -9.14
CA ASP A 460 27.07 32.44 -7.91
C ASP A 460 26.79 33.26 -6.64
N GLU A 461 26.77 34.59 -6.74
CA GLU A 461 26.50 35.47 -5.59
C GLU A 461 25.02 35.44 -5.20
N LEU A 462 24.10 35.54 -6.17
CA LEU A 462 22.65 35.37 -5.91
C LEU A 462 22.35 33.98 -5.39
N PHE A 463 22.95 32.96 -6.01
CA PHE A 463 22.82 31.57 -5.58
C PHE A 463 23.22 31.40 -4.11
N ALA A 464 24.42 31.84 -3.74
CA ALA A 464 24.93 31.73 -2.38
C ALA A 464 24.04 32.50 -1.38
N LEU A 465 23.58 33.70 -1.74
CA LEU A 465 22.74 34.53 -0.88
C LEU A 465 21.38 33.89 -0.60
N ILE A 466 20.70 33.38 -1.63
CA ILE A 466 19.40 32.72 -1.49
C ILE A 466 19.53 31.46 -0.64
N VAL A 467 20.52 30.61 -0.94
CA VAL A 467 20.75 29.36 -0.20
C VAL A 467 21.05 29.65 1.27
N TRP A 468 21.89 30.64 1.56
CA TRP A 468 22.25 31.03 2.92
C TRP A 468 21.04 31.58 3.69
N ARG A 469 20.21 32.43 3.07
CA ARG A 469 19.04 33.03 3.74
C ARG A 469 17.86 32.07 3.90
N ALA A 470 17.76 31.03 3.06
CA ALA A 470 16.65 30.08 3.13
C ALA A 470 16.58 29.33 4.47
N GLN A 471 17.71 29.12 5.17
CA GLN A 471 17.77 28.53 6.52
C GLN A 471 16.90 27.26 6.70
N GLY A 472 16.85 26.41 5.65
CA GLY A 472 16.06 25.17 5.64
C GLY A 472 14.55 25.32 5.37
N VAL A 473 14.06 26.54 5.13
CA VAL A 473 12.68 26.83 4.73
C VAL A 473 12.57 26.79 3.19
N PHE A 474 12.28 25.60 2.66
CA PHE A 474 12.22 25.39 1.20
C PHE A 474 11.22 26.31 0.49
N LEU A 475 10.04 26.55 1.09
CA LEU A 475 9.03 27.47 0.55
C LEU A 475 9.56 28.91 0.41
N TRP A 476 10.42 29.35 1.33
CA TRP A 476 11.07 30.66 1.23
C TRP A 476 11.94 30.72 -0.03
N ALA A 477 12.77 29.71 -0.25
CA ALA A 477 13.61 29.63 -1.45
C ALA A 477 12.77 29.64 -2.74
N VAL A 478 11.64 28.91 -2.77
CA VAL A 478 10.70 28.92 -3.90
C VAL A 478 10.15 30.32 -4.18
N LEU A 479 9.72 31.03 -3.14
CA LEU A 479 9.12 32.36 -3.27
C LEU A 479 10.14 33.42 -3.71
N VAL A 480 11.33 33.41 -3.11
CA VAL A 480 12.40 34.34 -3.47
C VAL A 480 12.90 34.08 -4.88
N VAL A 481 13.18 32.83 -5.25
CA VAL A 481 13.61 32.50 -6.62
C VAL A 481 12.55 32.93 -7.63
N ARG A 482 11.27 32.70 -7.36
CA ARG A 482 10.18 33.15 -8.26
C ARG A 482 10.19 34.66 -8.46
N GLU A 483 10.40 35.43 -7.39
CA GLU A 483 10.42 36.90 -7.46
C GLU A 483 11.66 37.40 -8.21
N ILE A 484 12.83 36.82 -7.94
CA ILE A 484 14.07 37.16 -8.63
C ILE A 484 14.02 36.78 -10.11
N SER A 485 13.43 35.63 -10.45
CA SER A 485 13.15 35.25 -11.84
C SER A 485 12.28 36.29 -12.55
N ARG A 486 11.24 36.81 -11.88
CA ARG A 486 10.37 37.86 -12.43
C ARG A 486 11.16 39.14 -12.69
N MET A 487 11.93 39.61 -11.71
CA MET A 487 12.77 40.81 -11.84
C MET A 487 13.79 40.68 -12.98
N ALA A 488 14.44 39.50 -13.11
CA ALA A 488 15.39 39.25 -14.18
C ALA A 488 14.73 39.31 -15.57
N ILE A 489 13.52 38.76 -15.72
CA ILE A 489 12.75 38.84 -16.97
C ILE A 489 12.34 40.29 -17.29
N GLU A 490 12.06 41.09 -16.27
CA GLU A 490 11.75 42.52 -16.39
C GLU A 490 13.00 43.40 -16.66
N GLY A 491 14.20 42.81 -16.65
CA GLY A 491 15.45 43.51 -16.96
C GLY A 491 16.04 44.29 -15.77
N GLU A 492 15.64 43.95 -14.54
CA GLU A 492 16.17 44.59 -13.33
C GLU A 492 17.66 44.33 -13.11
N SER A 493 18.33 45.28 -12.46
CA SER A 493 19.76 45.16 -12.19
C SER A 493 20.07 44.13 -11.11
N MET A 494 21.28 43.55 -11.18
CA MET A 494 21.81 42.65 -10.14
C MET A 494 21.82 43.28 -8.75
N ALA A 495 22.10 44.57 -8.65
CA ALA A 495 22.10 45.30 -7.38
C ALA A 495 20.68 45.40 -6.79
N THR A 496 19.68 45.66 -7.64
CA THR A 496 18.26 45.68 -7.24
C THR A 496 17.83 44.31 -6.72
N MET A 497 18.16 43.25 -7.45
CA MET A 497 17.82 41.87 -7.06
C MET A 497 18.45 41.48 -5.72
N LYS A 498 19.71 41.84 -5.46
CA LYS A 498 20.36 41.59 -4.16
C LYS A 498 19.71 42.36 -3.03
N ALA A 499 19.47 43.66 -3.23
CA ALA A 499 18.80 44.51 -2.24
C ALA A 499 17.42 43.95 -1.87
N GLU A 500 16.71 43.39 -2.85
CA GLU A 500 15.43 42.75 -2.65
C GLU A 500 15.54 41.47 -1.80
N ILE A 501 16.51 40.61 -2.06
CA ILE A 501 16.78 39.42 -1.22
C ILE A 501 17.14 39.82 0.22
N ASP A 502 17.96 40.87 0.39
CA ASP A 502 18.38 41.32 1.72
C ASP A 502 17.24 41.92 2.53
N ARG A 503 16.29 42.55 1.84
CA ARG A 503 15.07 43.11 2.42
C ARG A 503 14.07 42.03 2.85
N MET A 504 14.12 40.84 2.24
CA MET A 504 13.22 39.73 2.58
C MET A 504 13.66 39.03 3.89
N PRO A 505 12.79 38.97 4.91
CA PRO A 505 13.07 38.24 6.14
C PRO A 505 13.18 36.73 5.89
N PRO A 506 14.07 36.00 6.60
CA PRO A 506 14.26 34.55 6.40
C PRO A 506 13.09 33.71 6.93
N ASP A 507 12.33 34.22 7.91
CA ASP A 507 11.16 33.54 8.47
C ASP A 507 9.88 33.84 7.67
N LEU A 508 9.00 32.84 7.54
CA LEU A 508 7.79 32.95 6.72
C LEU A 508 6.81 34.04 7.21
N ASN A 509 6.60 34.18 8.52
CA ASN A 509 5.63 35.16 9.05
C ASN A 509 6.04 36.60 8.76
N PRO A 510 7.26 37.06 9.13
CA PRO A 510 7.75 38.38 8.73
C PRO A 510 7.83 38.55 7.21
N PHE A 511 8.15 37.49 6.46
CA PHE A 511 8.12 37.52 5.00
C PHE A 511 6.72 37.81 4.44
N TYR A 512 5.68 37.14 4.96
CA TYR A 512 4.29 37.42 4.56
C TYR A 512 3.86 38.83 4.95
N GLU A 513 4.26 39.31 6.13
CA GLU A 513 4.02 40.69 6.55
C GLU A 513 4.60 41.70 5.56
N GLU A 514 5.84 41.46 5.10
CA GLU A 514 6.49 42.31 4.11
C GLU A 514 5.76 42.29 2.76
N LEU A 515 5.25 41.12 2.32
CA LEU A 515 4.44 41.03 1.11
C LEU A 515 3.11 41.80 1.24
N VAL A 516 2.43 41.66 2.38
CA VAL A 516 1.19 42.38 2.66
C VAL A 516 1.41 43.90 2.65
N LYS A 517 2.53 44.37 3.22
CA LYS A 517 2.88 45.80 3.23
C LYS A 517 3.06 46.38 1.84
N ARG A 518 3.50 45.59 0.85
CA ARG A 518 3.68 46.00 -0.55
C ARG A 518 2.40 46.12 -1.35
N SER A 519 1.28 45.58 -0.86
CA SER A 519 0.03 45.61 -1.60
C SER A 519 -0.43 47.04 -1.89
N GLU A 520 -0.58 47.38 -3.17
CA GLU A 520 -1.08 48.68 -3.64
C GLU A 520 -2.57 48.88 -3.33
N ASN A 521 -3.34 47.78 -3.20
CA ASN A 521 -4.78 47.81 -2.95
C ASN A 521 -5.15 46.92 -1.76
N ARG A 522 -4.85 47.42 -0.55
CA ARG A 522 -5.15 46.73 0.72
C ARG A 522 -6.63 46.38 0.89
N PRO A 523 -7.61 47.26 0.57
CA PRO A 523 -9.03 46.90 0.71
C PRO A 523 -9.45 45.72 -0.16
N ALA A 524 -9.01 45.67 -1.42
CA ALA A 524 -9.33 44.55 -2.31
C ALA A 524 -8.61 43.26 -1.88
N MET A 525 -7.35 43.37 -1.40
CA MET A 525 -6.63 42.22 -0.84
C MET A 525 -7.34 41.69 0.40
N LEU A 526 -7.74 42.55 1.32
CA LEU A 526 -8.52 42.18 2.51
C LEU A 526 -9.81 41.46 2.11
N ASN A 527 -10.53 41.97 1.11
CA ASN A 527 -11.74 41.32 0.60
C ASN A 527 -11.46 39.89 0.12
N LEU A 528 -10.44 39.72 -0.72
CA LEU A 528 -10.00 38.43 -1.24
C LEU A 528 -9.62 37.45 -0.12
N ILE A 529 -8.75 37.89 0.80
CA ILE A 529 -8.26 37.04 1.89
C ILE A 529 -9.39 36.62 2.82
N GLN A 530 -10.33 37.51 3.15
CA GLN A 530 -11.48 37.17 4.00
C GLN A 530 -12.32 36.04 3.39
N TRP A 531 -12.61 36.08 2.09
CA TRP A 531 -13.35 35.02 1.41
C TRP A 531 -12.64 33.67 1.49
N ILE A 532 -11.32 33.64 1.27
CA ILE A 532 -10.54 32.39 1.31
C ILE A 532 -10.34 31.88 2.76
N CYS A 533 -10.19 32.78 3.73
CA CYS A 533 -10.01 32.39 5.14
C CYS A 533 -11.27 31.79 5.75
N PHE A 534 -12.42 32.43 5.51
CA PHE A 534 -13.68 32.13 6.19
C PHE A 534 -14.64 31.25 5.39
N SER A 535 -14.32 30.87 4.15
CA SER A 535 -15.07 29.84 3.45
C SER A 535 -14.92 28.48 4.15
N GLN A 536 -16.01 27.72 4.25
CA GLN A 536 -15.99 26.39 4.87
C GLN A 536 -15.25 25.37 3.99
N THR A 537 -15.35 25.52 2.67
CA THR A 537 -14.65 24.73 1.66
C THR A 537 -13.90 25.66 0.71
N PRO A 538 -12.86 25.19 0.02
CA PRO A 538 -12.18 26.00 -0.99
C PRO A 538 -13.15 26.44 -2.08
N MET A 539 -13.21 27.75 -2.34
CA MET A 539 -14.10 28.34 -3.32
C MET A 539 -13.66 27.98 -4.74
N SER A 540 -14.63 27.75 -5.62
CA SER A 540 -14.39 27.68 -7.05
C SER A 540 -14.03 29.04 -7.63
N ARG A 541 -13.48 29.04 -8.86
CA ARG A 541 -13.16 30.26 -9.60
C ARG A 541 -14.39 31.16 -9.75
N SER A 542 -15.52 30.57 -10.17
CA SER A 542 -16.76 31.29 -10.40
C SER A 542 -17.38 31.85 -9.12
N GLU A 543 -17.41 31.07 -8.04
CA GLU A 543 -17.91 31.56 -6.74
C GLU A 543 -17.10 32.76 -6.26
N LEU A 544 -15.76 32.70 -6.35
CA LEU A 544 -14.92 33.80 -5.91
C LEU A 544 -15.02 35.03 -6.83
N GLN A 545 -15.18 34.85 -8.15
CA GLN A 545 -15.43 35.96 -9.08
C GLN A 545 -16.68 36.76 -8.65
N TRP A 546 -17.79 36.08 -8.41
CA TRP A 546 -19.02 36.71 -7.94
C TRP A 546 -18.87 37.33 -6.55
N ALA A 547 -18.22 36.63 -5.63
CA ALA A 547 -18.02 37.10 -4.26
C ALA A 547 -17.16 38.38 -4.17
N LEU A 548 -16.28 38.62 -5.15
CA LEU A 548 -15.46 39.83 -5.23
C LEU A 548 -16.14 40.98 -5.98
N VAL A 549 -17.04 40.68 -6.91
CA VAL A 549 -17.74 41.66 -7.77
C VAL A 549 -19.02 42.18 -7.12
N VAL A 550 -19.78 41.32 -6.45
CA VAL A 550 -21.05 41.72 -5.83
C VAL A 550 -20.76 42.62 -4.63
N ASP A 551 -21.24 43.85 -4.72
CA ASP A 551 -21.17 44.83 -3.65
C ASP A 551 -22.59 45.15 -3.17
N PRO A 552 -22.94 44.90 -1.90
CA PRO A 552 -24.24 45.23 -1.33
C PRO A 552 -24.60 46.72 -1.41
N LYS A 553 -23.62 47.60 -1.64
CA LYS A 553 -23.82 49.05 -1.81
C LYS A 553 -23.98 49.48 -3.26
N SER A 554 -23.77 48.56 -4.21
CA SER A 554 -23.88 48.85 -5.64
C SER A 554 -25.34 49.03 -6.06
N PRO A 555 -25.65 49.94 -7.00
CA PRO A 555 -27.00 50.09 -7.54
C PRO A 555 -27.39 48.98 -8.52
N LEU A 556 -26.47 48.08 -8.90
CA LEU A 556 -26.68 47.03 -9.91
C LEU A 556 -27.64 45.94 -9.41
N LYS A 557 -28.59 45.53 -10.26
CA LYS A 557 -29.73 44.67 -9.90
C LYS A 557 -29.83 43.35 -10.67
N SER A 558 -29.12 43.18 -11.80
CA SER A 558 -29.15 41.97 -12.63
C SER A 558 -27.75 41.38 -12.86
N PHE A 559 -27.67 40.10 -13.28
CA PHE A 559 -26.39 39.50 -13.63
C PHE A 559 -25.72 40.16 -14.84
N GLU A 560 -26.50 40.61 -15.82
CA GLU A 560 -25.99 41.28 -17.03
C GLU A 560 -25.29 42.60 -16.70
N GLU A 561 -25.85 43.38 -15.79
CA GLU A 561 -25.28 44.64 -15.32
C GLU A 561 -23.91 44.43 -14.63
N TYR A 562 -23.78 43.37 -13.82
CA TYR A 562 -22.50 43.02 -13.21
C TYR A 562 -21.50 42.51 -14.24
N LEU A 563 -21.92 41.66 -15.19
CA LEU A 563 -21.04 41.16 -16.25
C LEU A 563 -20.52 42.28 -17.16
N ALA A 564 -21.32 43.32 -17.39
CA ALA A 564 -20.93 44.50 -18.15
C ALA A 564 -20.09 45.52 -17.35
N SER A 565 -19.98 45.35 -16.02
CA SER A 565 -19.25 46.28 -15.17
C SER A 565 -17.73 46.16 -15.33
N GLU A 566 -17.01 47.29 -15.20
CA GLU A 566 -15.53 47.31 -15.23
C GLU A 566 -14.90 46.50 -14.08
N ASN A 567 -15.66 46.27 -13.01
CA ASN A 567 -15.23 45.49 -11.85
C ASN A 567 -15.26 43.97 -12.11
N PHE A 568 -16.00 43.51 -13.12
CA PHE A 568 -16.07 42.09 -13.46
C PHE A 568 -14.80 41.63 -14.18
N ILE A 569 -14.14 40.66 -13.56
CA ILE A 569 -12.88 40.12 -14.09
C ILE A 569 -13.19 38.87 -14.90
N SER A 570 -12.98 38.99 -16.21
CA SER A 570 -13.06 37.89 -17.16
C SER A 570 -12.13 36.72 -16.77
N SER A 571 -12.55 35.49 -17.08
CA SER A 571 -11.88 34.26 -16.61
C SER A 571 -10.42 34.14 -17.06
N ASP A 572 -10.06 34.71 -18.21
CA ASP A 572 -8.71 34.76 -18.76
C ASP A 572 -7.76 35.67 -17.95
N ARG A 573 -8.30 36.72 -17.31
CA ARG A 573 -7.51 37.66 -16.49
C ARG A 573 -7.61 37.38 -15.00
N PHE A 574 -8.55 36.53 -14.58
CA PHE A 574 -8.83 36.24 -13.19
C PHE A 574 -7.60 35.74 -12.43
N GLU A 575 -6.92 34.72 -12.95
CA GLU A 575 -5.75 34.14 -12.30
C GLU A 575 -4.63 35.17 -12.11
N LYS A 576 -4.33 35.95 -13.15
CA LYS A 576 -3.32 37.02 -13.09
C LYS A 576 -3.71 38.07 -12.05
N ARG A 577 -4.98 38.47 -12.00
CA ARG A 577 -5.48 39.45 -11.04
C ARG A 577 -5.42 38.95 -9.60
N ILE A 578 -5.84 37.71 -9.32
CA ILE A 578 -5.76 37.11 -7.99
C ILE A 578 -4.30 36.98 -7.52
N LYS A 579 -3.40 36.53 -8.40
CA LYS A 579 -1.96 36.46 -8.09
C LYS A 579 -1.37 37.84 -7.81
N THR A 580 -1.73 38.85 -8.60
CA THR A 580 -1.26 40.23 -8.40
C THR A 580 -1.79 40.82 -7.09
N LEU A 581 -3.10 40.70 -6.86
CA LEU A 581 -3.79 41.27 -5.69
C LEU A 581 -3.31 40.66 -4.36
N SER A 582 -2.97 39.37 -4.38
CA SER A 582 -2.48 38.64 -3.21
C SER A 582 -0.96 38.66 -3.06
N CYS A 583 -0.23 39.38 -3.93
CA CYS A 583 1.24 39.34 -3.99
C CYS A 583 1.79 37.90 -4.12
N GLY A 584 1.08 37.05 -4.86
CA GLY A 584 1.45 35.66 -5.13
C GLY A 584 1.15 34.67 -4.00
N LEU A 585 0.51 35.11 -2.91
CA LEU A 585 0.14 34.28 -1.76
C LEU A 585 -1.08 33.37 -2.02
N VAL A 586 -1.85 33.68 -3.08
CA VAL A 586 -3.00 32.90 -3.52
C VAL A 586 -2.71 32.31 -4.91
N GLU A 587 -3.05 31.04 -5.07
CA GLU A 587 -3.02 30.32 -6.33
C GLU A 587 -4.43 29.94 -6.78
N VAL A 588 -4.56 29.79 -8.09
CA VAL A 588 -5.79 29.35 -8.75
C VAL A 588 -5.48 28.01 -9.40
N ASP A 589 -5.89 26.92 -8.75
CA ASP A 589 -5.86 25.59 -9.34
C ASP A 589 -6.96 25.48 -10.41
N SER A 590 -6.93 24.42 -11.22
CA SER A 590 -7.90 24.04 -12.25
C SER A 590 -9.35 24.24 -11.82
N ILE A 591 -9.69 23.95 -10.56
CA ILE A 591 -11.06 23.99 -10.04
C ILE A 591 -11.30 24.95 -8.86
N ARG A 592 -10.26 25.36 -8.12
CA ARG A 592 -10.40 26.03 -6.81
C ARG A 592 -9.38 27.15 -6.62
N VAL A 593 -9.71 28.10 -5.75
CA VAL A 593 -8.81 29.17 -5.30
C VAL A 593 -8.39 28.91 -3.87
N GLN A 594 -7.08 28.91 -3.61
CA GLN A 594 -6.53 28.61 -2.29
C GLN A 594 -5.22 29.36 -2.03
N PHE A 595 -4.81 29.43 -0.78
CA PHE A 595 -3.45 29.87 -0.44
C PHE A 595 -2.41 28.89 -0.98
N ILE A 596 -1.23 29.39 -1.36
CA ILE A 596 -0.10 28.56 -1.81
C ILE A 596 0.36 27.55 -0.76
N HIS A 597 0.17 27.85 0.53
CA HIS A 597 0.55 26.99 1.64
C HIS A 597 -0.30 27.28 2.89
N GLN A 598 -0.47 26.28 3.75
CA GLN A 598 -1.29 26.39 4.97
C GLN A 598 -0.79 27.47 5.95
N SER A 599 0.53 27.67 6.04
CA SER A 599 1.12 28.75 6.87
C SER A 599 0.67 30.16 6.48
N VAL A 600 0.28 30.36 5.22
CA VAL A 600 -0.25 31.67 4.77
C VAL A 600 -1.63 31.91 5.39
N LYS A 601 -2.49 30.88 5.43
CA LYS A 601 -3.82 30.98 6.06
C LYS A 601 -3.69 31.28 7.55
N GLU A 602 -2.79 30.55 8.23
CA GLU A 602 -2.50 30.76 9.65
C GLU A 602 -2.02 32.18 9.93
N PHE A 603 -1.04 32.68 9.16
CA PHE A 603 -0.58 34.07 9.27
C PHE A 603 -1.73 35.09 9.15
N PHE A 604 -2.64 34.92 8.18
CA PHE A 604 -3.77 35.84 8.02
C PHE A 604 -4.76 35.77 9.18
N LEU A 605 -5.05 34.57 9.69
CA LEU A 605 -5.94 34.38 10.83
C LEU A 605 -5.35 34.93 12.13
N ASP A 606 -4.04 34.78 12.33
CA ASP A 606 -3.37 35.20 13.56
C ASP A 606 -3.14 36.71 13.59
N GLN A 607 -2.67 37.31 12.50
CA GLN A 607 -2.27 38.73 12.48
C GLN A 607 -2.47 39.47 11.14
N GLY A 608 -2.42 38.77 10.01
CA GLY A 608 -2.41 39.41 8.68
C GLY A 608 -3.72 40.13 8.33
N LEU A 609 -4.87 39.63 8.77
CA LEU A 609 -6.16 40.30 8.58
C LEU A 609 -6.24 41.61 9.36
N ALA A 610 -5.75 41.63 10.60
CA ALA A 610 -5.66 42.83 11.43
C ALA A 610 -4.72 43.87 10.81
N LEU A 611 -3.57 43.43 10.28
CA LEU A 611 -2.62 44.26 9.56
C LEU A 611 -3.23 44.92 8.32
N LEU A 612 -3.99 44.16 7.52
CA LEU A 612 -4.66 44.67 6.33
C LEU A 612 -5.80 45.65 6.65
N ALA A 613 -6.56 45.36 7.70
CA ALA A 613 -7.69 46.19 8.11
C ALA A 613 -7.30 47.41 8.94
N GLN A 614 -6.09 47.42 9.52
CA GLN A 614 -5.64 48.39 10.53
C GLN A 614 -6.61 48.47 11.71
N ARG A 615 -7.08 47.31 12.19
CA ARG A 615 -8.07 47.16 13.26
C ARG A 615 -7.75 45.96 14.14
N GLU A 616 -8.37 45.90 15.31
CA GLU A 616 -8.27 44.75 16.21
C GLU A 616 -8.82 43.46 15.58
N PRO A 617 -8.18 42.28 15.78
CA PRO A 617 -8.55 41.04 15.11
C PRO A 617 -10.03 40.66 15.23
N ASN A 618 -10.62 40.83 16.42
CA ASN A 618 -12.02 40.47 16.69
C ASN A 618 -13.01 41.31 15.88
N GLU A 619 -12.72 42.60 15.69
CA GLU A 619 -13.56 43.49 14.88
C GLU A 619 -13.51 43.10 13.40
N VAL A 620 -12.34 42.67 12.92
CA VAL A 620 -12.15 42.26 11.52
C VAL A 620 -12.95 41.01 11.19
N VAL A 621 -12.96 40.01 12.08
CA VAL A 621 -13.71 38.77 11.89
C VAL A 621 -15.23 39.04 11.86
N ALA A 622 -15.75 39.78 12.83
CA ALA A 622 -17.17 40.11 12.88
C ALA A 622 -17.63 40.92 11.67
N ALA A 623 -16.84 41.93 11.26
CA ALA A 623 -17.11 42.73 10.08
C ALA A 623 -17.04 41.91 8.78
N ALA A 624 -16.11 40.96 8.69
CA ALA A 624 -15.98 40.06 7.54
C ALA A 624 -17.25 39.21 7.38
N HIS A 625 -17.70 38.53 8.45
CA HIS A 625 -18.89 37.70 8.41
C HIS A 625 -20.15 38.50 8.06
N SER A 626 -20.32 39.71 8.63
CA SER A 626 -21.43 40.59 8.30
C SER A 626 -21.43 40.96 6.81
N ARG A 627 -20.29 41.39 6.28
CA ARG A 627 -20.13 41.75 4.86
C ARG A 627 -20.39 40.56 3.93
N MET A 628 -19.79 39.40 4.21
CA MET A 628 -20.00 38.18 3.43
C MET A 628 -21.48 37.77 3.41
N SER A 629 -22.18 37.88 4.55
CA SER A 629 -23.62 37.58 4.62
C SER A 629 -24.46 38.51 3.72
N LEU A 630 -24.15 39.81 3.71
CA LEU A 630 -24.83 40.79 2.85
C LEU A 630 -24.58 40.53 1.37
N VAL A 631 -23.34 40.15 1.00
CA VAL A 631 -23.00 39.77 -0.38
C VAL A 631 -23.80 38.56 -0.83
N CYS A 632 -23.91 37.53 0.02
CA CYS A 632 -24.72 36.35 -0.28
C CYS A 632 -26.21 36.69 -0.45
N VAL A 633 -26.77 37.53 0.44
CA VAL A 633 -28.17 37.99 0.32
C VAL A 633 -28.38 38.75 -0.98
N GLN A 634 -27.47 39.66 -1.34
CA GLN A 634 -27.57 40.41 -2.58
C GLN A 634 -27.50 39.51 -3.81
N TYR A 635 -26.58 38.53 -3.82
CA TYR A 635 -26.48 37.54 -4.90
C TYR A 635 -27.77 36.72 -5.07
N LEU A 636 -28.40 36.32 -3.96
CA LEU A 636 -29.68 35.60 -3.98
C LEU A 636 -30.84 36.47 -4.46
N ASN A 637 -30.85 37.77 -4.13
CA ASN A 637 -31.86 38.70 -4.63
C ASN A 637 -31.77 38.86 -6.16
N ILE A 638 -30.54 38.94 -6.70
CA ILE A 638 -30.32 38.99 -8.16
C ILE A 638 -30.83 37.69 -8.80
N CYS A 639 -30.51 36.52 -8.23
CA CYS A 639 -31.04 35.23 -8.69
C CYS A 639 -32.58 35.17 -8.68
N GLY A 640 -33.22 35.82 -7.71
CA GLY A 640 -34.68 35.86 -7.56
C GLY A 640 -35.35 36.73 -8.62
N ASN A 641 -34.74 37.87 -8.94
CA ASN A 641 -35.24 38.79 -9.98
C ASN A 641 -35.11 38.21 -11.38
N ASP A 642 -34.00 37.53 -11.70
CA ASP A 642 -33.77 36.94 -13.04
C ASP A 642 -34.60 35.66 -13.28
N ARG A 643 -35.29 35.10 -12.27
CA ARG A 643 -36.25 33.99 -12.43
C ARG A 643 -37.70 34.47 -12.52
N GLY A 644 -37.93 35.77 -12.46
CA GLY A 644 -39.26 36.41 -12.43
C GLY A 644 -39.83 36.80 -13.79
N ASP A 645 -39.08 36.62 -14.89
CA ASP A 645 -39.51 36.90 -16.27
C ASP A 645 -39.77 35.63 -17.09
#